data_AF-A0A8V0YU75-F1
#
_entry.id   AF-A0A8V0YU75-F1
#
_cell.length_a   1.000
_cell.length_b   1.000
_cell.length_c   1.000
_cell.angle_alpha   90.00
_cell.angle_beta   90.00
_cell.angle_gamma   90.00
#
_symmetry.space_group_name_H-M   'P 1'
#
loop_
_entity.id
_entity.type
_entity.pdbx_description
1 polymer ?
#
loop_
_entity_poly.entity_id
_entity_poly.type
_entity_poly.pdbx_seq_one_letter_code
_entity_poly.pdbx_strand_id
1 'polypeptide(L)'
;MEHYTKQKVKDRIKPKFRGTSPAERCADGPFSSPLSICGSQFPAMALWVLLLLAVLPVTPSASPRCAPQCPPGTYPHPPSRTRQRCGPPRGRSEPVQCRELRCPAPLSFPHGTLEPRFPAYSSGSVLRFTCDDGFVLRGAAELRCRPGGVWSEPPPVCDDGEGDCPPPVIPAGGVTTGRGRHHGAEVRVRCGAGLQLLGPSQRHCMETGRWSGPEPTCRNPYSYDLPEDISSGLGSSFASILELAGAHTEKDTSLGRRIVLNRNGSLHVYVLLDASGSVQQDNFELFRQSAVAIVDRLSSFEVPLRFAIVSFASRTHIIISTTEDDASDADVVIARLEAMKFGVHGNATGTNMHEALLEVYHMILFQVERSVRDGQPNAWRDTRHVVILLTDGRFNVGGHPRDAVAKIEDVLEIKGDRAEYLDIYAFGVGTLEVDMAELEAVATHRRDERHAFKLADASALRQALEGALAATAIGDLCGVIIPAGTARPPWHVVLRTGAQQRCAGTLLGGRWVLTAAHCFLGGESPHVWSAELAGGQEVSIRGWNLHEDFDIRGRAAWGVPEFYDYDVALVELEKEVGDTGAPRRICIPCTEDANRALRMAPGTTCQKQEAELLGHTRVPAEFVSLEGKRLSVRIKEREERASCLRGAVQPGMPHANASVKDVVTERFLCSGQESGGEHEDMACKGESGGSLFVERRHRFLQVGVLSWGTFNPCHRGGRNSEGGLLRAPAPRGHHPRDFAISLFRIQPWLRRHLGGVLRFTPV
;
A
#
# COMPACT_ATOMS: atom_id res chain seq x y z
N MET A 1 -0.09 -11.45 66.14
CA MET A 1 0.13 -10.36 67.12
C MET A 1 -0.25 -9.08 66.40
N GLU A 2 -1.43 -8.50 66.66
CA GLU A 2 -1.82 -7.81 67.90
C GLU A 2 -1.05 -6.50 68.12
N HIS A 3 -1.64 -5.39 68.60
CA HIS A 3 -3.03 -4.93 68.71
C HIS A 3 -2.97 -3.45 69.19
N TYR A 4 -4.10 -2.74 69.36
CA TYR A 4 -4.23 -1.40 70.01
C TYR A 4 -3.69 -0.14 69.25
N THR A 5 -4.27 1.07 69.36
CA THR A 5 -5.68 1.56 69.36
C THR A 5 -5.76 3.08 69.57
N LYS A 6 -6.79 3.73 68.98
CA LYS A 6 -7.54 4.91 69.53
C LYS A 6 -6.75 6.24 69.68
N GLN A 7 -7.37 7.44 69.76
CA GLN A 7 -8.78 7.77 70.03
C GLN A 7 -9.30 9.03 69.30
N LYS A 8 -10.60 9.02 69.01
CA LYS A 8 -11.47 10.11 68.48
C LYS A 8 -11.56 11.32 69.44
N VAL A 9 -12.15 12.44 68.95
CA VAL A 9 -13.41 13.07 69.46
C VAL A 9 -13.79 14.32 68.61
N LYS A 10 -14.88 14.27 67.80
CA LYS A 10 -16.18 15.00 67.93
C LYS A 10 -16.23 16.44 67.37
N ASP A 11 -17.34 17.03 66.93
CA ASP A 11 -18.75 16.63 66.63
C ASP A 11 -19.29 17.69 65.61
N ARG A 12 -20.26 17.45 64.71
CA ARG A 12 -21.71 17.47 65.01
C ARG A 12 -22.61 17.12 63.79
N ILE A 13 -23.58 16.22 64.03
CA ILE A 13 -25.03 16.29 63.66
C ILE A 13 -25.44 16.37 62.15
N LYS A 14 -26.52 15.75 61.65
CA LYS A 14 -27.10 14.36 61.70
C LYS A 14 -28.32 14.33 60.74
N PRO A 15 -28.64 13.21 60.04
CA PRO A 15 -29.72 13.16 59.02
C PRO A 15 -30.99 12.40 59.48
N LYS A 16 -32.02 12.29 58.62
CA LYS A 16 -32.98 11.16 58.63
C LYS A 16 -33.72 10.92 57.29
N PHE A 17 -34.05 9.64 57.05
CA PHE A 17 -34.68 9.04 55.85
C PHE A 17 -36.02 8.35 56.22
N ARG A 18 -36.87 8.06 55.21
CA ARG A 18 -37.93 7.01 55.06
C ARG A 18 -38.46 7.11 53.59
N GLY A 19 -38.93 6.11 52.83
CA GLY A 19 -39.33 4.70 53.05
C GLY A 19 -40.85 4.51 52.83
N THR A 20 -41.40 3.62 51.98
CA THR A 20 -40.89 2.49 51.15
C THR A 20 -41.81 2.22 49.90
N SER A 21 -41.51 1.22 49.05
CA SER A 21 -42.38 0.72 47.94
C SER A 21 -43.50 -0.24 48.43
N PRO A 22 -44.45 -0.66 47.56
CA PRO A 22 -44.31 -1.91 46.77
C PRO A 22 -44.88 -1.83 45.31
N ALA A 23 -45.13 -2.97 44.64
CA ALA A 23 -45.31 -3.11 43.17
C ALA A 23 -46.50 -4.00 42.73
N GLU A 24 -46.98 -3.89 41.47
CA GLU A 24 -47.41 -5.06 40.66
C GLU A 24 -47.36 -4.84 39.11
N ARG A 25 -48.16 -5.55 38.27
CA ARG A 25 -47.62 -6.34 37.12
C ARG A 25 -48.64 -6.74 36.00
N CYS A 26 -48.21 -6.75 34.71
CA CYS A 26 -48.79 -7.49 33.53
C CYS A 26 -50.25 -7.15 33.06
N ALA A 27 -50.73 -7.39 31.82
CA ALA A 27 -50.19 -7.77 30.48
C ALA A 27 -51.27 -7.57 29.34
N ASP A 28 -50.96 -8.01 28.10
CA ASP A 28 -51.84 -8.34 26.92
C ASP A 28 -52.19 -7.29 25.81
N GLY A 29 -52.27 -7.77 24.54
CA GLY A 29 -52.59 -7.04 23.28
C GLY A 29 -53.88 -7.54 22.60
N PRO A 30 -54.04 -7.70 21.25
CA PRO A 30 -53.24 -7.30 20.06
C PRO A 30 -54.11 -6.70 18.87
N PHE A 31 -53.65 -6.84 17.60
CA PHE A 31 -54.36 -6.76 16.28
C PHE A 31 -54.33 -5.53 15.31
N SER A 32 -54.00 -5.86 14.04
CA SER A 32 -54.49 -5.33 12.75
C SER A 32 -53.84 -4.11 12.03
N SER A 33 -53.88 -4.19 10.69
CA SER A 33 -53.29 -3.38 9.60
C SER A 33 -54.34 -3.16 8.48
N PRO A 34 -54.12 -2.56 7.29
CA PRO A 34 -53.08 -1.65 6.73
C PRO A 34 -53.69 -0.40 5.98
N LEU A 35 -52.94 0.26 5.06
CA LEU A 35 -53.37 1.21 3.98
C LEU A 35 -53.89 2.62 4.41
N SER A 36 -53.82 3.71 3.62
CA SER A 36 -52.91 4.14 2.52
C SER A 36 -53.14 5.63 2.15
N ILE A 37 -52.10 6.31 1.64
CA ILE A 37 -52.13 7.46 0.70
C ILE A 37 -52.77 8.83 1.11
N CYS A 38 -51.92 9.87 1.01
CA CYS A 38 -52.11 11.29 0.67
C CYS A 38 -53.41 12.06 1.01
N GLY A 39 -53.24 13.18 1.73
CA GLY A 39 -54.18 14.32 1.77
C GLY A 39 -53.57 15.52 2.48
N SER A 40 -53.25 16.59 1.73
CA SER A 40 -52.58 17.80 2.25
C SER A 40 -53.49 18.68 3.13
N GLN A 41 -53.00 19.16 4.27
CA GLN A 41 -53.22 20.54 4.76
C GLN A 41 -52.33 20.87 5.97
N PHE A 42 -51.50 21.91 5.85
CA PHE A 42 -50.83 22.57 6.98
C PHE A 42 -51.64 23.80 7.43
N PRO A 43 -51.78 24.02 8.75
CA PRO A 43 -51.86 25.36 9.31
C PRO A 43 -50.62 25.68 10.16
N ALA A 44 -50.21 26.94 10.15
CA ALA A 44 -48.99 27.40 10.80
C ALA A 44 -49.16 27.61 12.32
N MET A 45 -48.25 27.04 13.12
CA MET A 45 -47.96 27.43 14.52
C MET A 45 -46.62 26.80 14.98
N ALA A 46 -45.50 27.24 14.39
CA ALA A 46 -44.16 26.79 14.79
C ALA A 46 -43.07 27.86 14.51
N LEU A 47 -43.28 29.10 14.97
CA LEU A 47 -42.36 30.22 14.72
C LEU A 47 -42.02 31.05 15.98
N TRP A 48 -41.97 30.43 17.17
CA TRP A 48 -41.70 31.15 18.44
C TRP A 48 -40.72 30.45 19.41
N VAL A 49 -40.11 29.32 19.04
CA VAL A 49 -39.18 28.57 19.92
C VAL A 49 -37.69 28.74 19.53
N LEU A 50 -37.40 29.42 18.42
CA LEU A 50 -36.04 29.55 17.84
C LEU A 50 -35.29 30.85 18.20
N LEU A 51 -35.62 31.50 19.32
CA LEU A 51 -35.12 32.87 19.62
C LEU A 51 -34.51 33.05 21.03
N LEU A 52 -34.16 31.96 21.73
CA LEU A 52 -33.58 32.01 23.09
C LEU A 52 -32.35 31.11 23.32
N LEU A 53 -31.50 30.96 22.30
CA LEU A 53 -30.12 30.46 22.44
C LEU A 53 -29.10 31.42 21.81
N ALA A 54 -29.18 32.70 22.19
CA ALA A 54 -28.11 33.68 21.95
C ALA A 54 -26.96 33.48 22.97
N VAL A 55 -26.33 32.31 22.95
CA VAL A 55 -25.04 32.10 23.62
C VAL A 55 -23.96 32.77 22.77
N LEU A 56 -23.07 33.52 23.43
CA LEU A 56 -21.98 34.28 22.81
C LEU A 56 -21.26 33.48 21.71
N PRO A 57 -21.18 34.00 20.46
CA PRO A 57 -20.33 33.39 19.45
C PRO A 57 -18.86 33.62 19.84
N VAL A 58 -18.24 32.61 20.46
CA VAL A 58 -16.78 32.50 20.47
C VAL A 58 -16.36 32.37 19.01
N THR A 59 -15.89 33.46 18.44
CA THR A 59 -15.46 33.48 17.05
C THR A 59 -14.23 32.57 16.90
N PRO A 60 -14.24 31.58 15.98
CA PRO A 60 -13.01 30.94 15.57
C PRO A 60 -12.19 31.97 14.79
N SER A 61 -11.33 32.73 15.48
CA SER A 61 -10.49 33.78 14.88
C SER A 61 -9.30 33.24 14.06
N ALA A 62 -9.47 32.05 13.50
CA ALA A 62 -8.64 31.46 12.47
C ALA A 62 -9.11 31.97 11.10
N SER A 63 -8.56 33.10 10.67
CA SER A 63 -8.58 33.47 9.24
C SER A 63 -8.00 32.29 8.46
N PRO A 64 -8.66 31.77 7.40
CA PRO A 64 -7.99 30.82 6.50
C PRO A 64 -6.70 31.48 6.02
N ARG A 65 -5.58 30.74 5.99
CA ARG A 65 -4.30 31.26 5.51
C ARG A 65 -4.08 30.74 4.11
N CYS A 66 -3.91 31.67 3.18
CA CYS A 66 -3.83 31.43 1.76
C CYS A 66 -2.41 30.98 1.42
N ALA A 67 -2.04 29.75 1.79
CA ALA A 67 -0.84 29.11 1.26
C ALA A 67 -1.06 28.90 -0.25
N PRO A 68 -0.24 29.48 -1.14
CA PRO A 68 -0.43 29.31 -2.57
C PRO A 68 -0.08 27.88 -2.95
N GLN A 69 -1.09 27.11 -3.34
CA GLN A 69 -0.91 25.77 -3.91
C GLN A 69 -0.27 25.92 -5.28
N CYS A 70 1.02 25.60 -5.36
CA CYS A 70 1.77 25.56 -6.60
C CYS A 70 1.63 24.18 -7.26
N PRO A 71 1.52 24.11 -8.60
CA PRO A 71 1.41 22.83 -9.29
C PRO A 71 2.64 21.93 -9.07
N PRO A 72 2.51 20.60 -9.18
CA PRO A 72 3.62 19.66 -8.96
C PRO A 72 4.88 20.03 -9.75
N GLY A 73 6.03 19.96 -9.09
CA GLY A 73 7.31 20.38 -9.66
C GLY A 73 7.60 21.88 -9.55
N THR A 74 6.71 22.66 -8.94
CA THR A 74 6.93 24.10 -8.65
C THR A 74 6.74 24.42 -7.16
N TYR A 75 7.30 25.54 -6.71
CA TYR A 75 7.29 25.98 -5.31
C TYR A 75 6.97 27.49 -5.18
N PRO A 76 6.37 27.94 -4.07
CA PRO A 76 6.00 29.34 -3.89
C PRO A 76 7.20 30.23 -3.55
N HIS A 77 7.32 31.38 -4.22
CA HIS A 77 8.37 32.36 -4.00
C HIS A 77 7.79 33.79 -3.91
N PRO A 78 8.23 34.66 -2.98
CA PRO A 78 9.30 34.44 -2.00
C PRO A 78 8.86 33.64 -0.76
N PRO A 79 9.79 32.91 -0.10
CA PRO A 79 9.53 32.08 1.09
C PRO A 79 8.73 32.76 2.19
N SER A 80 9.10 34.00 2.51
CA SER A 80 8.66 34.77 3.68
C SER A 80 7.18 35.12 3.71
N ARG A 81 6.43 34.86 2.63
CA ARG A 81 4.97 35.12 2.54
C ARG A 81 4.08 33.89 2.64
N THR A 82 4.64 32.68 2.76
CA THR A 82 3.85 31.47 3.10
C THR A 82 3.29 31.52 4.54
N ARG A 83 3.84 32.38 5.41
CA ARG A 83 3.34 32.63 6.79
C ARG A 83 2.83 34.06 6.99
N GLN A 84 1.60 34.36 6.55
CA GLN A 84 0.79 35.45 7.14
C GLN A 84 -0.71 35.32 6.82
N ARG A 85 -1.57 35.89 7.66
CA ARG A 85 -3.04 35.90 7.50
C ARG A 85 -3.43 36.54 6.17
N CYS A 86 -4.48 36.06 5.50
CA CYS A 86 -5.01 36.74 4.31
C CYS A 86 -5.58 38.10 4.72
N GLY A 87 -4.96 39.16 4.21
CA GLY A 87 -5.33 40.56 4.41
C GLY A 87 -4.58 41.41 3.40
N PRO A 88 -5.12 42.57 2.97
CA PRO A 88 -4.51 43.38 1.94
C PRO A 88 -3.11 43.85 2.38
N PRO A 89 -2.09 43.76 1.51
CA PRO A 89 -0.72 44.09 1.88
C PRO A 89 -0.59 45.57 2.25
N ARG A 90 -0.09 45.85 3.47
CA ARG A 90 0.37 47.19 3.84
C ARG A 90 1.71 47.48 3.18
N GLY A 91 1.68 47.89 1.91
CA GLY A 91 2.85 48.38 1.16
C GLY A 91 2.96 47.82 -0.25
N ARG A 92 3.83 48.45 -1.07
CA ARG A 92 4.27 47.89 -2.36
C ARG A 92 5.09 46.63 -2.07
N SER A 93 4.72 45.50 -2.67
CA SER A 93 5.38 44.22 -2.43
C SER A 93 5.17 43.30 -3.62
N GLU A 94 6.15 42.45 -3.91
CA GLU A 94 6.04 41.47 -5.00
C GLU A 94 4.92 40.44 -4.75
N PRO A 95 4.20 40.01 -5.81
CA PRO A 95 3.23 38.93 -5.72
C PRO A 95 3.93 37.58 -5.52
N VAL A 96 3.26 36.62 -4.86
CA VAL A 96 3.78 35.26 -4.77
C VAL A 96 3.65 34.58 -6.13
N GLN A 97 4.75 34.01 -6.61
CA GLN A 97 4.85 33.31 -7.90
C GLN A 97 5.30 31.88 -7.66
N CYS A 98 4.71 30.92 -8.37
CA CYS A 98 5.21 29.56 -8.40
C CYS A 98 6.42 29.47 -9.33
N ARG A 99 7.57 29.05 -8.80
CA ARG A 99 8.82 28.85 -9.54
C ARG A 99 9.11 27.38 -9.71
N GLU A 100 9.70 27.01 -10.83
CA GLU A 100 10.12 25.63 -11.11
C GLU A 100 11.18 25.13 -10.11
N LEU A 101 11.03 23.89 -9.63
CA LEU A 101 12.09 23.19 -8.90
C LEU A 101 13.21 22.82 -9.88
N ARG A 102 14.44 23.20 -9.54
CA ARG A 102 15.63 22.99 -10.38
C ARG A 102 16.74 22.32 -9.60
N CYS A 103 17.47 21.43 -10.28
CA CYS A 103 18.62 20.77 -9.70
C CYS A 103 19.81 21.76 -9.60
N PRO A 104 20.52 21.81 -8.45
CA PRO A 104 21.71 22.65 -8.30
C PRO A 104 22.80 22.28 -9.30
N ALA A 105 23.55 23.27 -9.78
CA ALA A 105 24.71 23.04 -10.63
C ALA A 105 25.94 22.63 -9.79
N PRO A 106 26.74 21.64 -10.23
CA PRO A 106 28.06 21.40 -9.66
C PRO A 106 28.93 22.67 -9.73
N LEU A 107 29.49 23.08 -8.59
CA LEU A 107 30.33 24.29 -8.50
C LEU A 107 31.74 24.06 -9.06
N SER A 108 32.20 22.80 -9.02
CA SER A 108 33.51 22.35 -9.51
C SER A 108 33.48 20.85 -9.82
N PHE A 109 34.21 20.43 -10.84
CA PHE A 109 34.53 19.02 -11.10
C PHE A 109 36.02 18.94 -11.42
N PRO A 110 36.89 18.62 -10.43
CA PRO A 110 38.33 18.54 -10.64
C PRO A 110 38.72 17.38 -11.54
N HIS A 111 39.80 17.56 -12.32
CA HIS A 111 40.38 16.54 -13.20
C HIS A 111 39.39 15.97 -14.24
N GLY A 112 38.50 16.85 -14.72
CA GLY A 112 37.56 16.52 -15.77
C GLY A 112 36.73 17.71 -16.25
N THR A 113 35.86 17.41 -17.20
CA THR A 113 34.93 18.33 -17.86
C THR A 113 33.48 17.91 -17.59
N LEU A 114 32.58 18.91 -17.57
CA LEU A 114 31.15 18.72 -17.36
C LEU A 114 30.37 19.61 -18.33
N GLU A 115 29.37 19.03 -19.01
CA GLU A 115 28.60 19.68 -20.09
C GLU A 115 27.14 19.19 -20.16
N PRO A 116 26.16 20.07 -20.51
CA PRO A 116 26.30 21.52 -20.73
C PRO A 116 26.40 22.28 -19.39
N ARG A 117 27.02 23.47 -19.38
CA ARG A 117 27.20 24.26 -18.14
C ARG A 117 26.10 25.32 -17.98
N PHE A 118 25.19 25.10 -17.02
CA PHE A 118 24.15 26.05 -16.64
C PHE A 118 24.17 26.36 -15.13
N PRO A 119 23.65 27.52 -14.68
CA PRO A 119 23.60 27.87 -13.25
C PRO A 119 22.60 27.03 -12.43
N ALA A 120 21.59 26.44 -13.09
CA ALA A 120 20.64 25.49 -12.53
C ALA A 120 19.97 24.71 -13.69
N TYR A 121 19.50 23.49 -13.42
CA TYR A 121 18.97 22.58 -14.45
C TYR A 121 17.48 22.31 -14.20
N SER A 122 16.67 22.41 -15.26
CA SER A 122 15.24 22.07 -15.24
C SER A 122 15.03 20.55 -15.25
N SER A 123 13.83 20.10 -14.86
CA SER A 123 13.46 18.68 -14.95
C SER A 123 13.66 18.14 -16.37
N GLY A 124 14.19 16.92 -16.49
CA GLY A 124 14.54 16.27 -17.76
C GLY A 124 15.92 16.64 -18.31
N SER A 125 16.63 17.64 -17.76
CA SER A 125 18.00 17.96 -18.18
C SER A 125 18.96 16.81 -17.93
N VAL A 126 19.92 16.61 -18.83
CA VAL A 126 21.01 15.64 -18.68
C VAL A 126 22.34 16.39 -18.63
N LEU A 127 23.19 16.02 -17.66
CA LEU A 127 24.53 16.57 -17.43
C LEU A 127 25.56 15.45 -17.56
N ARG A 128 26.55 15.63 -18.43
CA ARG A 128 27.59 14.65 -18.74
C ARG A 128 28.89 14.99 -18.02
N PHE A 129 29.63 13.95 -17.63
CA PHE A 129 30.92 14.04 -16.95
C PHE A 129 31.97 13.19 -17.68
N THR A 130 33.14 13.78 -17.91
CA THR A 130 34.27 13.15 -18.61
C THR A 130 35.55 13.52 -17.87
N CYS A 131 36.36 12.53 -17.49
CA CYS A 131 37.64 12.79 -16.83
C CYS A 131 38.74 13.18 -17.83
N ASP A 132 39.74 13.90 -17.32
CA ASP A 132 40.96 14.21 -18.04
C ASP A 132 41.83 12.94 -18.21
N ASP A 133 42.74 12.94 -19.18
CA ASP A 133 43.64 11.80 -19.45
C ASP A 133 44.44 11.41 -18.19
N GLY A 134 44.46 10.10 -17.91
CA GLY A 134 45.12 9.54 -16.72
C GLY A 134 44.20 9.37 -15.50
N PHE A 135 42.97 9.89 -15.52
CA PHE A 135 41.99 9.72 -14.44
C PHE A 135 40.86 8.76 -14.84
N VAL A 136 40.40 7.96 -13.88
CA VAL A 136 39.29 7.01 -14.04
C VAL A 136 38.01 7.59 -13.43
N LEU A 137 36.95 7.68 -14.23
CA LEU A 137 35.63 8.13 -13.77
C LEU A 137 35.00 7.08 -12.84
N ARG A 138 34.73 7.46 -11.58
CA ARG A 138 34.01 6.64 -10.59
C ARG A 138 32.66 7.28 -10.29
N GLY A 139 31.58 6.56 -10.57
CA GLY A 139 30.19 7.04 -10.44
C GLY A 139 29.46 7.12 -11.79
N ALA A 140 28.30 7.77 -11.81
CA ALA A 140 27.48 7.89 -13.01
C ALA A 140 28.04 8.93 -14.01
N ALA A 141 28.28 8.52 -15.25
CA ALA A 141 28.80 9.41 -16.31
C ALA A 141 27.75 10.42 -16.84
N GLU A 142 26.47 10.14 -16.62
CA GLU A 142 25.38 11.08 -16.88
C GLU A 142 24.50 11.23 -15.63
N LEU A 143 24.18 12.47 -15.25
CA LEU A 143 23.16 12.77 -14.25
C LEU A 143 21.91 13.31 -14.94
N ARG A 144 20.73 12.86 -14.52
CA ARG A 144 19.44 13.38 -14.98
C ARG A 144 18.76 14.17 -13.88
N CYS A 145 18.34 15.41 -14.17
CA CYS A 145 17.52 16.19 -13.24
C CYS A 145 16.08 15.67 -13.28
N ARG A 146 15.55 15.25 -12.13
CA ARG A 146 14.24 14.61 -12.00
C ARG A 146 13.17 15.57 -11.43
N PRO A 147 11.87 15.28 -11.65
CA PRO A 147 10.79 16.00 -10.97
C PRO A 147 11.01 15.99 -9.45
N GLY A 148 10.93 17.16 -8.82
CA GLY A 148 11.34 17.35 -7.41
C GLY A 148 12.65 18.11 -7.22
N GLY A 149 13.41 18.38 -8.30
CA GLY A 149 14.63 19.18 -8.24
C GLY A 149 15.83 18.43 -7.66
N VAL A 150 15.86 17.11 -7.86
CA VAL A 150 16.93 16.20 -7.43
C VAL A 150 17.61 15.55 -8.64
N TRP A 151 18.91 15.31 -8.52
CA TRP A 151 19.65 14.51 -9.50
C TRP A 151 19.31 13.01 -9.36
N SER A 152 19.55 12.24 -10.41
CA SER A 152 19.38 10.78 -10.42
C SER A 152 20.37 10.06 -9.50
N GLU A 153 21.59 10.58 -9.40
CA GLU A 153 22.71 10.00 -8.67
C GLU A 153 23.56 11.13 -8.06
N PRO A 154 24.45 10.83 -7.08
CA PRO A 154 25.52 11.74 -6.68
C PRO A 154 26.48 12.03 -7.85
N PRO A 155 27.13 13.22 -7.92
CA PRO A 155 28.15 13.50 -8.92
C PRO A 155 29.31 12.49 -8.87
N PRO A 156 29.84 12.07 -10.03
CA PRO A 156 31.00 11.20 -10.08
C PRO A 156 32.28 11.93 -9.62
N VAL A 157 33.37 11.18 -9.48
CA VAL A 157 34.71 11.71 -9.25
C VAL A 157 35.72 11.15 -10.26
N CYS A 158 36.76 11.93 -10.55
CA CYS A 158 37.88 11.50 -11.38
C CYS A 158 39.04 11.08 -10.48
N ASP A 159 39.38 9.79 -10.51
CA ASP A 159 40.34 9.15 -9.61
C ASP A 159 41.64 8.79 -10.33
N ASP A 160 42.77 9.20 -9.77
CA ASP A 160 44.13 8.85 -10.24
C ASP A 160 44.62 7.49 -9.69
N GLY A 161 43.94 6.92 -8.68
CA GLY A 161 44.36 5.69 -8.00
C GLY A 161 45.45 5.84 -6.94
N GLU A 162 45.96 7.05 -6.69
CA GLU A 162 47.09 7.36 -5.79
C GLU A 162 46.62 7.65 -4.34
N GLY A 163 45.61 6.94 -3.84
CA GLY A 163 45.10 7.15 -2.48
C GLY A 163 44.32 5.95 -1.92
N ASP A 164 44.41 5.75 -0.60
CA ASP A 164 43.71 4.65 0.10
C ASP A 164 42.19 4.72 -0.09
N CYS A 165 41.64 5.94 -0.05
CA CYS A 165 40.25 6.24 -0.41
C CYS A 165 40.17 6.95 -1.78
N PRO A 166 39.05 6.78 -2.53
CA PRO A 166 38.79 7.59 -3.72
C PRO A 166 38.73 9.09 -3.37
N PRO A 167 38.88 10.01 -4.34
CA PRO A 167 38.56 11.42 -4.15
C PRO A 167 37.15 11.58 -3.56
N PRO A 168 36.95 12.48 -2.59
CA PRO A 168 35.65 12.68 -1.99
C PRO A 168 34.70 13.34 -3.00
N VAL A 169 33.44 12.91 -3.04
CA VAL A 169 32.41 13.52 -3.90
C VAL A 169 32.26 15.01 -3.56
N ILE A 170 32.08 15.83 -4.59
CA ILE A 170 31.67 17.22 -4.47
C ILE A 170 30.18 17.30 -4.81
N PRO A 171 29.29 17.52 -3.83
CA PRO A 171 27.86 17.57 -4.11
C PRO A 171 27.49 18.71 -5.05
N ALA A 172 26.50 18.49 -5.90
CA ALA A 172 26.01 19.54 -6.79
C ALA A 172 25.46 20.73 -5.96
N GLY A 173 25.93 21.94 -6.23
CA GLY A 173 25.65 23.12 -5.41
C GLY A 173 26.43 23.22 -4.09
N GLY A 174 27.39 22.33 -3.83
CA GLY A 174 28.24 22.32 -2.65
C GLY A 174 29.74 22.38 -2.95
N VAL A 175 30.52 22.43 -1.88
CA VAL A 175 31.99 22.34 -1.89
C VAL A 175 32.45 21.33 -0.84
N THR A 176 33.45 20.53 -1.19
CA THR A 176 34.11 19.59 -0.27
C THR A 176 35.53 20.08 -0.01
N THR A 177 35.92 20.12 1.26
CA THR A 177 37.19 20.68 1.74
C THR A 177 37.90 19.68 2.64
N GLY A 178 39.19 19.41 2.39
CA GLY A 178 39.99 18.45 3.16
C GLY A 178 41.39 18.32 2.56
N ARG A 179 42.27 17.55 3.20
CA ARG A 179 43.62 17.28 2.68
C ARG A 179 43.98 15.81 2.87
N GLY A 180 44.50 15.19 1.80
CA GLY A 180 44.87 13.78 1.80
C GLY A 180 43.71 12.83 1.51
N ARG A 181 44.07 11.60 1.14
CA ARG A 181 43.17 10.45 0.91
C ARG A 181 43.64 9.19 1.65
N HIS A 182 44.57 9.37 2.59
CA HIS A 182 45.11 8.29 3.41
C HIS A 182 44.15 7.89 4.53
N HIS A 183 44.29 6.69 5.09
CA HIS A 183 43.53 6.25 6.26
C HIS A 183 43.56 7.30 7.39
N GLY A 184 42.37 7.69 7.87
CA GLY A 184 42.18 8.75 8.87
C GLY A 184 42.08 10.18 8.33
N ALA A 185 42.30 10.42 7.03
CA ALA A 185 42.10 11.75 6.43
C ALA A 185 40.64 12.22 6.56
N GLU A 186 40.42 13.49 6.88
CA GLU A 186 39.09 14.09 7.10
C GLU A 186 38.72 15.07 5.97
N VAL A 187 37.45 15.00 5.53
CA VAL A 187 36.84 15.96 4.60
C VAL A 187 35.57 16.55 5.20
N ARG A 188 35.31 17.82 4.91
CA ARG A 188 34.12 18.58 5.35
C ARG A 188 33.37 19.14 4.15
N VAL A 189 32.06 19.01 4.18
CA VAL A 189 31.15 19.41 3.10
C VAL A 189 30.35 20.63 3.52
N ARG A 190 30.16 21.58 2.60
CA ARG A 190 29.33 22.78 2.79
C ARG A 190 28.51 23.07 1.54
N CYS A 191 27.25 23.45 1.71
CA CYS A 191 26.39 23.84 0.60
C CYS A 191 26.48 25.34 0.31
N GLY A 192 26.20 25.71 -0.95
CA GLY A 192 26.06 27.10 -1.37
C GLY A 192 24.86 27.80 -0.72
N ALA A 193 24.85 29.12 -0.80
CA ALA A 193 23.82 29.95 -0.15
C ALA A 193 22.40 29.57 -0.60
N GLY A 194 21.51 29.34 0.36
CA GLY A 194 20.11 28.96 0.12
C GLY A 194 19.87 27.47 -0.14
N LEU A 195 20.91 26.63 -0.07
CA LEU A 195 20.78 25.17 -0.11
C LEU A 195 20.97 24.58 1.30
N GLN A 196 20.22 23.52 1.61
CA GLN A 196 20.39 22.70 2.80
C GLN A 196 21.36 21.55 2.52
N LEU A 197 22.15 21.20 3.52
CA LEU A 197 23.00 20.00 3.53
C LEU A 197 22.18 18.82 4.05
N LEU A 198 22.21 17.73 3.31
CA LEU A 198 21.80 16.38 3.72
C LEU A 198 23.06 15.52 3.84
N GLY A 199 23.05 14.53 4.72
CA GLY A 199 24.16 13.66 5.03
C GLY A 199 25.22 14.29 5.95
N PRO A 200 26.24 13.50 6.33
CA PRO A 200 27.25 13.91 7.28
C PRO A 200 28.10 15.08 6.76
N SER A 201 28.17 16.17 7.56
CA SER A 201 28.99 17.34 7.23
C SER A 201 30.50 17.11 7.32
N GLN A 202 30.92 16.01 7.93
CA GLN A 202 32.30 15.56 8.05
C GLN A 202 32.39 14.06 7.78
N ARG A 203 33.40 13.62 7.03
CA ARG A 203 33.66 12.21 6.73
C ARG A 203 35.16 11.92 6.83
N HIS A 204 35.51 10.72 7.25
CA HIS A 204 36.91 10.27 7.34
C HIS A 204 37.17 9.04 6.45
N CYS A 205 38.38 8.91 5.94
CA CYS A 205 38.81 7.72 5.21
C CYS A 205 39.03 6.56 6.19
N MET A 206 38.28 5.47 6.04
CA MET A 206 38.38 4.29 6.90
C MET A 206 39.41 3.29 6.35
N GLU A 207 39.92 2.39 7.20
CA GLU A 207 40.87 1.33 6.83
C GLU A 207 40.37 0.37 5.71
N THR A 208 39.08 0.40 5.42
CA THR A 208 38.46 -0.34 4.31
C THR A 208 38.67 0.30 2.92
N GLY A 209 39.47 1.37 2.82
CA GLY A 209 39.66 2.15 1.60
C GLY A 209 38.41 2.92 1.14
N ARG A 210 37.54 3.30 2.08
CA ARG A 210 36.28 4.02 1.80
C ARG A 210 35.98 5.11 2.82
N TRP A 211 35.29 6.16 2.40
CA TRP A 211 34.81 7.23 3.28
C TRP A 211 33.70 6.75 4.23
N SER A 212 33.69 7.29 5.45
CA SER A 212 32.71 7.00 6.48
C SER A 212 31.31 7.55 6.15
N GLY A 213 30.26 6.75 6.38
CA GLY A 213 28.87 7.19 6.21
C GLY A 213 28.44 7.45 4.75
N PRO A 214 27.17 7.79 4.52
CA PRO A 214 26.63 8.02 3.18
C PRO A 214 27.19 9.29 2.52
N GLU A 215 27.03 9.39 1.20
CA GLU A 215 27.38 10.60 0.45
C GLU A 215 26.42 11.77 0.79
N PRO A 216 26.93 12.95 1.21
CA PRO A 216 26.10 14.10 1.48
C PRO A 216 25.60 14.77 0.20
N THR A 217 24.45 15.43 0.26
CA THR A 217 23.87 16.14 -0.89
C THR A 217 23.45 17.57 -0.52
N CYS A 218 23.52 18.48 -1.48
CA CYS A 218 23.06 19.86 -1.30
C CYS A 218 21.77 20.07 -2.08
N ARG A 219 20.71 20.54 -1.40
CA ARG A 219 19.35 20.59 -1.96
C ARG A 219 18.62 21.89 -1.66
N ASN A 220 17.70 22.24 -2.54
CA ASN A 220 16.78 23.34 -2.31
C ASN A 220 15.77 22.95 -1.21
N PRO A 221 15.46 23.81 -0.22
CA PRO A 221 14.49 23.53 0.84
C PRO A 221 13.12 23.04 0.36
N TYR A 222 12.72 23.39 -0.88
CA TYR A 222 11.44 22.96 -1.47
C TYR A 222 11.52 21.67 -2.30
N SER A 223 12.73 21.13 -2.53
CA SER A 223 12.88 19.82 -3.18
C SER A 223 12.28 18.69 -2.34
N TYR A 224 11.98 17.57 -2.98
CA TYR A 224 11.45 16.35 -2.35
C TYR A 224 12.04 15.12 -3.03
N ASP A 225 12.12 14.01 -2.30
CA ASP A 225 12.49 12.68 -2.78
C ASP A 225 11.34 12.08 -3.60
N LEU A 226 11.67 11.31 -4.63
CA LEU A 226 10.69 10.57 -5.43
C LEU A 226 10.39 9.20 -4.79
N PRO A 227 9.25 8.57 -5.11
CA PRO A 227 8.92 7.23 -4.62
C PRO A 227 10.04 6.20 -4.83
N GLU A 228 10.77 6.29 -5.95
CA GLU A 228 11.93 5.44 -6.29
C GLU A 228 13.09 5.61 -5.29
N ASP A 229 13.41 6.85 -4.89
CA ASP A 229 14.50 7.15 -3.95
C ASP A 229 14.23 6.56 -2.57
N ILE A 230 12.96 6.64 -2.16
CA ILE A 230 12.47 6.14 -0.89
C ILE A 230 12.34 4.61 -0.94
N SER A 231 11.89 4.05 -2.07
CA SER A 231 11.83 2.59 -2.31
C SER A 231 13.18 1.93 -2.09
N SER A 232 14.25 2.54 -2.62
CA SER A 232 15.62 2.04 -2.49
C SER A 232 16.10 1.99 -1.03
N GLY A 233 15.82 3.03 -0.23
CA GLY A 233 16.21 3.06 1.19
C GLY A 233 15.28 2.29 2.14
N LEU A 234 14.04 2.00 1.74
CA LEU A 234 13.14 1.07 2.46
C LEU A 234 13.46 -0.40 2.15
N GLY A 235 14.02 -0.70 0.97
CA GLY A 235 14.10 -2.05 0.42
C GLY A 235 14.79 -3.09 1.32
N SER A 236 15.83 -2.72 2.07
CA SER A 236 16.61 -3.67 2.87
C SER A 236 15.92 -4.06 4.19
N SER A 237 15.26 -3.13 4.86
CA SER A 237 14.42 -3.40 6.04
C SER A 237 13.12 -4.10 5.65
N PHE A 238 12.52 -3.74 4.51
CA PHE A 238 11.33 -4.41 4.00
C PHE A 238 11.64 -5.81 3.44
N ALA A 239 12.85 -6.07 2.94
CA ALA A 239 13.31 -7.44 2.66
C ALA A 239 13.24 -8.31 3.92
N SER A 240 13.63 -7.78 5.08
CA SER A 240 13.53 -8.50 6.36
C SER A 240 12.08 -8.82 6.77
N ILE A 241 11.10 -8.00 6.34
CA ILE A 241 9.67 -8.28 6.53
C ILE A 241 9.22 -9.44 5.63
N LEU A 242 9.68 -9.49 4.38
CA LEU A 242 9.37 -10.58 3.45
C LEU A 242 10.04 -11.91 3.83
N GLU A 243 11.24 -11.85 4.40
CA GLU A 243 11.92 -13.02 4.98
C GLU A 243 11.17 -13.56 6.21
N LEU A 244 10.66 -12.69 7.08
CA LEU A 244 9.77 -13.08 8.18
C LEU A 244 8.44 -13.68 7.69
N ALA A 245 7.94 -13.24 6.53
CA ALA A 245 6.78 -13.83 5.86
C ALA A 245 7.06 -15.22 5.25
N GLY A 246 8.30 -15.71 5.34
CA GLY A 246 8.69 -17.04 4.87
C GLY A 246 8.95 -17.14 3.37
N ALA A 247 9.21 -16.02 2.68
CA ALA A 247 9.62 -16.04 1.29
C ALA A 247 10.91 -16.89 1.11
N HIS A 248 10.82 -17.94 0.30
CA HIS A 248 11.97 -18.79 -0.01
C HIS A 248 12.95 -18.04 -0.93
N THR A 249 14.07 -17.59 -0.37
CA THR A 249 15.23 -17.17 -1.17
C THR A 249 16.01 -18.40 -1.63
N GLU A 250 15.85 -18.78 -2.90
CA GLU A 250 16.83 -19.67 -3.53
C GLU A 250 18.21 -19.00 -3.57
N LYS A 251 19.25 -19.82 -3.44
CA LYS A 251 20.64 -19.38 -3.49
C LYS A 251 21.03 -19.04 -4.93
N ASP A 252 20.76 -17.82 -5.37
CA ASP A 252 21.70 -16.96 -6.12
C ASP A 252 20.99 -15.71 -6.64
N THR A 253 21.34 -14.54 -6.07
CA THR A 253 21.48 -13.27 -6.81
C THR A 253 22.21 -12.26 -5.93
N SER A 254 22.91 -11.32 -6.56
CA SER A 254 24.01 -10.55 -5.96
C SER A 254 23.61 -9.37 -5.06
N LEU A 255 22.51 -9.45 -4.32
CA LEU A 255 22.07 -8.44 -3.36
C LEU A 255 22.50 -8.75 -1.92
N GLY A 256 23.82 -8.77 -1.70
CA GLY A 256 24.51 -8.39 -0.44
C GLY A 256 24.19 -9.03 0.91
N ARG A 257 23.10 -9.78 1.10
CA ARG A 257 22.60 -10.23 2.41
C ARG A 257 22.33 -11.74 2.42
N ARG A 258 22.87 -12.39 3.45
CA ARG A 258 22.56 -13.77 3.83
C ARG A 258 21.94 -13.73 5.21
N ILE A 259 20.67 -13.34 5.30
CA ILE A 259 19.97 -13.26 6.58
C ILE A 259 19.63 -14.68 7.06
N VAL A 260 19.74 -14.90 8.37
CA VAL A 260 19.49 -16.18 9.02
C VAL A 260 18.02 -16.23 9.46
N LEU A 261 17.27 -17.20 8.93
CA LEU A 261 15.85 -17.39 9.20
C LEU A 261 15.60 -17.83 10.65
N ASN A 262 14.80 -17.07 11.40
CA ASN A 262 14.06 -17.59 12.56
C ASN A 262 12.55 -17.48 12.29
N ARG A 263 11.87 -18.62 12.19
CA ARG A 263 10.46 -18.73 11.75
C ARG A 263 9.43 -18.23 12.78
N ASN A 264 9.87 -17.72 13.92
CA ASN A 264 9.05 -17.24 15.03
C ASN A 264 9.15 -15.72 15.28
N GLY A 265 9.86 -14.96 14.42
CA GLY A 265 10.03 -13.52 14.63
C GLY A 265 8.73 -12.71 14.50
N SER A 266 8.65 -11.59 15.24
CA SER A 266 7.55 -10.63 15.17
C SER A 266 8.04 -9.24 14.78
N LEU A 267 7.15 -8.40 14.25
CA LEU A 267 7.47 -7.05 13.82
C LEU A 267 6.60 -6.01 14.55
N HIS A 268 7.24 -5.13 15.30
CA HIS A 268 6.59 -4.03 16.00
C HIS A 268 6.84 -2.70 15.27
N VAL A 269 5.76 -2.00 14.93
CA VAL A 269 5.78 -0.79 14.10
C VAL A 269 5.22 0.39 14.89
N TYR A 270 6.06 1.40 15.13
CA TYR A 270 5.73 2.57 15.95
C TYR A 270 5.60 3.79 15.03
N VAL A 271 4.38 4.30 14.83
CA VAL A 271 4.13 5.49 13.98
C VAL A 271 3.89 6.72 14.85
N LEU A 272 4.79 7.69 14.75
CA LEU A 272 4.81 8.92 15.55
C LEU A 272 4.39 10.10 14.66
N LEU A 273 3.25 10.72 14.97
CA LEU A 273 2.67 11.82 14.19
C LEU A 273 2.79 13.15 14.94
N ASP A 274 3.57 14.06 14.38
CA ASP A 274 3.71 15.43 14.87
C ASP A 274 2.44 16.25 14.58
N ALA A 275 1.82 16.76 15.63
CA ALA A 275 0.64 17.60 15.61
C ALA A 275 0.91 18.99 16.23
N SER A 276 2.19 19.42 16.23
CA SER A 276 2.60 20.72 16.73
C SER A 276 2.11 21.89 15.86
N GLY A 277 2.27 23.10 16.41
CA GLY A 277 1.87 24.33 15.75
C GLY A 277 2.68 24.69 14.49
N SER A 278 3.83 24.05 14.25
CA SER A 278 4.65 24.28 13.05
C SER A 278 4.14 23.49 11.84
N VAL A 279 3.67 22.26 12.06
CA VAL A 279 3.07 21.36 11.05
C VAL A 279 1.79 21.96 10.47
N GLN A 280 0.88 22.46 11.31
CA GLN A 280 -0.47 22.96 10.95
C GLN A 280 -1.43 21.84 10.47
N GLN A 281 -2.74 22.12 10.51
CA GLN A 281 -3.79 21.13 10.28
C GLN A 281 -3.71 20.41 8.93
N ASP A 282 -3.42 21.14 7.84
CA ASP A 282 -3.41 20.56 6.49
C ASP A 282 -2.27 19.54 6.29
N ASN A 283 -1.08 19.80 6.86
CA ASN A 283 0.03 18.84 6.80
C ASN A 283 -0.13 17.72 7.82
N PHE A 284 -0.77 17.96 8.98
CA PHE A 284 -1.13 16.88 9.90
C PHE A 284 -2.12 15.89 9.25
N GLU A 285 -3.05 16.38 8.44
CA GLU A 285 -3.94 15.52 7.66
C GLU A 285 -3.17 14.68 6.63
N LEU A 286 -2.12 15.24 5.99
CA LEU A 286 -1.19 14.46 5.17
C LEU A 286 -0.41 13.41 5.99
N PHE A 287 0.03 13.73 7.21
CA PHE A 287 0.68 12.75 8.10
C PHE A 287 -0.30 11.63 8.50
N ARG A 288 -1.55 11.96 8.84
CA ARG A 288 -2.61 11.01 9.17
C ARG A 288 -2.90 10.07 8.01
N GLN A 289 -3.05 10.60 6.79
CA GLN A 289 -3.24 9.81 5.57
C GLN A 289 -2.02 8.93 5.25
N SER A 290 -0.80 9.45 5.46
CA SER A 290 0.44 8.68 5.30
C SER A 290 0.49 7.50 6.27
N ALA A 291 0.13 7.72 7.55
CA ALA A 291 0.08 6.67 8.57
C ALA A 291 -0.98 5.60 8.26
N VAL A 292 -2.17 5.98 7.78
CA VAL A 292 -3.17 5.02 7.31
C VAL A 292 -2.62 4.17 6.16
N ALA A 293 -2.00 4.78 5.15
CA ALA A 293 -1.40 4.06 4.03
C ALA A 293 -0.26 3.11 4.44
N ILE A 294 0.56 3.50 5.45
CA ILE A 294 1.58 2.64 6.05
C ILE A 294 0.94 1.39 6.68
N VAL A 295 -0.06 1.56 7.58
CA VAL A 295 -0.69 0.46 8.31
C VAL A 295 -1.42 -0.49 7.37
N ASP A 296 -2.22 0.05 6.45
CA ASP A 296 -2.98 -0.72 5.46
C ASP A 296 -2.06 -1.53 4.54
N ARG A 297 -0.96 -0.93 4.06
CA ARG A 297 0.01 -1.63 3.21
C ARG A 297 0.82 -2.67 3.99
N LEU A 298 1.36 -2.33 5.16
CA LEU A 298 2.14 -3.28 5.98
C LEU A 298 1.31 -4.48 6.40
N SER A 299 0.05 -4.28 6.77
CA SER A 299 -0.84 -5.37 7.16
C SER A 299 -1.20 -6.32 6.01
N SER A 300 -0.87 -6.01 4.74
CA SER A 300 -1.01 -6.97 3.63
C SER A 300 -0.01 -8.13 3.66
N PHE A 301 1.04 -8.06 4.51
CA PHE A 301 2.01 -9.14 4.72
C PHE A 301 1.54 -10.22 5.69
N GLU A 302 2.01 -11.43 5.45
CA GLU A 302 1.69 -12.62 6.22
C GLU A 302 2.62 -12.76 7.45
N VAL A 303 2.84 -11.63 8.17
CA VAL A 303 3.78 -11.48 9.30
C VAL A 303 3.02 -11.10 10.58
N PRO A 304 3.41 -11.62 11.76
CA PRO A 304 2.89 -11.14 13.05
C PRO A 304 3.28 -9.67 13.30
N LEU A 305 2.33 -8.77 13.02
CA LEU A 305 2.48 -7.32 13.15
C LEU A 305 1.82 -6.81 14.44
N ARG A 306 2.44 -5.82 15.10
CA ARG A 306 1.81 -5.04 16.17
C ARG A 306 2.14 -3.56 16.00
N PHE A 307 1.13 -2.71 15.99
CA PHE A 307 1.26 -1.27 15.78
C PHE A 307 1.19 -0.49 17.10
N ALA A 308 1.99 0.57 17.21
CA ALA A 308 1.73 1.67 18.13
C ALA A 308 1.53 2.96 17.32
N ILE A 309 0.53 3.75 17.68
CA ILE A 309 0.27 5.06 17.08
C ILE A 309 0.37 6.09 18.20
N VAL A 310 1.29 7.04 18.05
CA VAL A 310 1.54 8.12 19.02
C VAL A 310 1.41 9.45 18.31
N SER A 311 0.60 10.37 18.84
CA SER A 311 0.61 11.76 18.40
C SER A 311 1.35 12.62 19.41
N PHE A 312 2.15 13.59 18.95
CA PHE A 312 2.91 14.45 19.85
C PHE A 312 2.88 15.92 19.44
N ALA A 313 2.94 16.78 20.44
CA ALA A 313 3.18 18.22 20.33
C ALA A 313 4.05 18.62 21.53
N SER A 314 3.60 19.53 22.42
CA SER A 314 4.27 19.75 23.73
C SER A 314 4.11 18.59 24.71
N ARG A 315 3.20 17.65 24.41
CA ARG A 315 2.93 16.41 25.16
C ARG A 315 2.69 15.27 24.19
N THR A 316 2.82 14.04 24.67
CA THR A 316 2.49 12.81 23.93
C THR A 316 1.06 12.34 24.22
N HIS A 317 0.43 11.76 23.21
CA HIS A 317 -0.85 11.08 23.28
C HIS A 317 -0.75 9.74 22.56
N ILE A 318 -0.75 8.65 23.33
CA ILE A 318 -0.81 7.28 22.80
C ILE A 318 -2.23 7.00 22.34
N ILE A 319 -2.40 6.66 21.06
CA ILE A 319 -3.69 6.36 20.42
C ILE A 319 -3.93 4.85 20.38
N ILE A 320 -2.85 4.08 20.19
CA ILE A 320 -2.78 2.65 20.47
C ILE A 320 -1.35 2.28 20.88
N SER A 321 -1.20 1.41 21.86
CA SER A 321 0.07 0.84 22.32
C SER A 321 0.27 -0.56 21.74
N THR A 322 1.53 -0.94 21.44
CA THR A 322 1.88 -2.34 21.09
C THR A 322 1.50 -3.36 22.18
N THR A 323 1.17 -2.90 23.39
CA THR A 323 0.72 -3.73 24.52
C THR A 323 -0.78 -4.07 24.50
N GLU A 324 -1.60 -3.38 23.70
CA GLU A 324 -3.04 -3.63 23.57
C GLU A 324 -3.33 -4.80 22.61
N ASP A 325 -4.34 -5.64 22.87
CA ASP A 325 -4.66 -6.77 21.99
C ASP A 325 -5.05 -6.30 20.58
N ASP A 326 -5.79 -5.18 20.49
CA ASP A 326 -6.15 -4.46 19.27
C ASP A 326 -4.94 -4.06 18.39
N ALA A 327 -3.72 -4.00 18.93
CA ALA A 327 -2.53 -3.53 18.21
C ALA A 327 -2.16 -4.40 16.99
N SER A 328 -2.63 -5.64 16.95
CA SER A 328 -2.47 -6.55 15.80
C SER A 328 -3.63 -6.48 14.80
N ASP A 329 -4.73 -5.79 15.11
CA ASP A 329 -5.86 -5.60 14.20
C ASP A 329 -5.70 -4.29 13.41
N ALA A 330 -5.29 -4.41 12.15
CA ALA A 330 -5.07 -3.27 11.29
C ALA A 330 -6.34 -2.45 11.02
N ASP A 331 -7.53 -3.07 11.00
CA ASP A 331 -8.78 -2.37 10.74
C ASP A 331 -9.15 -1.49 11.95
N VAL A 332 -8.90 -1.99 13.18
CA VAL A 332 -9.04 -1.20 14.42
C VAL A 332 -7.98 -0.08 14.50
N VAL A 333 -6.71 -0.37 14.15
CA VAL A 333 -5.64 0.64 14.12
C VAL A 333 -5.98 1.77 13.13
N ILE A 334 -6.46 1.43 11.92
CA ILE A 334 -6.88 2.40 10.91
C ILE A 334 -8.08 3.22 11.42
N ALA A 335 -9.11 2.59 11.98
CA ALA A 335 -10.26 3.31 12.53
C ALA A 335 -9.86 4.31 13.65
N ARG A 336 -8.90 3.93 14.52
CA ARG A 336 -8.35 4.85 15.53
C ARG A 336 -7.53 5.99 14.90
N LEU A 337 -6.72 5.72 13.87
CA LEU A 337 -6.00 6.73 13.08
C LEU A 337 -6.97 7.71 12.38
N GLU A 338 -8.09 7.23 11.86
CA GLU A 338 -9.11 8.06 11.21
C GLU A 338 -9.90 8.94 12.18
N ALA A 339 -10.07 8.50 13.42
CA ALA A 339 -10.70 9.29 14.48
C ALA A 339 -9.80 10.42 15.02
N MET A 340 -8.50 10.42 14.71
CA MET A 340 -7.54 11.42 15.22
C MET A 340 -7.86 12.84 14.70
N LYS A 341 -7.70 13.84 15.58
CA LYS A 341 -7.92 15.25 15.25
C LYS A 341 -6.69 16.06 15.63
N PHE A 342 -6.29 16.99 14.75
CA PHE A 342 -5.19 17.93 15.02
C PHE A 342 -5.35 18.66 16.37
N GLY A 343 -6.58 19.04 16.71
CA GLY A 343 -6.91 19.75 17.96
C GLY A 343 -6.79 18.94 19.26
N VAL A 344 -6.38 17.66 19.24
CA VAL A 344 -6.20 16.84 20.46
C VAL A 344 -5.23 17.48 21.46
N HIS A 345 -4.18 18.17 20.97
CA HIS A 345 -3.18 18.83 21.81
C HIS A 345 -3.62 20.19 22.37
N GLY A 346 -4.79 20.72 21.96
CA GLY A 346 -5.34 21.98 22.44
C GLY A 346 -4.37 23.15 22.30
N ASN A 347 -3.98 23.76 23.43
CA ASN A 347 -3.02 24.87 23.46
C ASN A 347 -1.55 24.42 23.51
N ALA A 348 -1.28 23.12 23.69
CA ALA A 348 0.05 22.54 23.94
C ALA A 348 0.84 22.35 22.62
N THR A 349 1.06 23.44 21.89
CA THR A 349 1.43 23.47 20.46
C THR A 349 2.94 23.50 20.15
N GLY A 350 3.81 23.30 21.13
CA GLY A 350 5.24 23.07 20.91
C GLY A 350 5.52 21.68 20.31
N THR A 351 6.78 21.30 20.24
CA THR A 351 7.24 20.10 19.53
C THR A 351 8.26 19.35 20.39
N ASN A 352 7.83 18.26 21.03
CA ASN A 352 8.61 17.43 21.97
C ASN A 352 8.86 16.03 21.39
N MET A 353 9.73 15.95 20.38
CA MET A 353 10.11 14.67 19.77
C MET A 353 10.80 13.70 20.76
N HIS A 354 11.50 14.23 21.77
CA HIS A 354 12.17 13.41 22.78
C HIS A 354 11.18 12.59 23.63
N GLU A 355 10.10 13.21 24.12
CA GLU A 355 9.05 12.51 24.87
C GLU A 355 8.32 11.46 24.01
N ALA A 356 8.08 11.75 22.73
CA ALA A 356 7.46 10.80 21.79
C ALA A 356 8.31 9.53 21.59
N LEU A 357 9.63 9.68 21.49
CA LEU A 357 10.57 8.55 21.41
C LEU A 357 10.74 7.84 22.76
N LEU A 358 10.60 8.53 23.90
CA LEU A 358 10.58 7.86 25.20
C LEU A 358 9.38 6.93 25.38
N GLU A 359 8.21 7.24 24.80
CA GLU A 359 7.09 6.29 24.84
C GLU A 359 7.37 5.01 24.04
N VAL A 360 8.11 5.10 22.93
CA VAL A 360 8.60 3.90 22.21
C VAL A 360 9.52 3.07 23.11
N TYR A 361 10.47 3.72 23.78
CA TYR A 361 11.34 3.06 24.77
C TYR A 361 10.54 2.39 25.90
N HIS A 362 9.53 3.03 26.46
CA HIS A 362 8.68 2.45 27.51
C HIS A 362 7.90 1.21 27.03
N MET A 363 7.34 1.25 25.81
CA MET A 363 6.65 0.10 25.22
C MET A 363 7.58 -1.09 25.01
N ILE A 364 8.81 -0.84 24.54
CA ILE A 364 9.84 -1.87 24.35
C ILE A 364 10.26 -2.45 25.70
N LEU A 365 10.57 -1.61 26.69
CA LEU A 365 10.96 -2.06 28.03
C LEU A 365 9.89 -2.96 28.66
N PHE A 366 8.60 -2.57 28.57
CA PHE A 366 7.50 -3.39 29.06
C PHE A 366 7.40 -4.75 28.36
N GLN A 367 7.68 -4.82 27.05
CA GLN A 367 7.74 -6.07 26.31
C GLN A 367 8.88 -6.99 26.81
N VAL A 368 10.07 -6.42 27.03
CA VAL A 368 11.22 -7.16 27.57
C VAL A 368 10.87 -7.71 28.96
N GLU A 369 10.40 -6.88 29.88
CA GLU A 369 9.97 -7.30 31.23
C GLU A 369 8.88 -8.38 31.20
N ARG A 370 7.89 -8.24 30.29
CA ARG A 370 6.83 -9.24 30.09
C ARG A 370 7.40 -10.57 29.64
N SER A 371 8.33 -10.59 28.69
CA SER A 371 8.91 -11.84 28.18
C SER A 371 9.65 -12.64 29.28
N VAL A 372 10.33 -11.95 30.19
CA VAL A 372 10.99 -12.55 31.37
C VAL A 372 9.95 -13.13 32.34
N ARG A 373 8.90 -12.37 32.66
CA ARG A 373 7.82 -12.81 33.56
C ARG A 373 7.03 -14.00 33.00
N ASP A 374 6.78 -14.00 31.70
CA ASP A 374 6.01 -15.04 31.00
C ASP A 374 6.87 -16.31 30.74
N GLY A 375 8.09 -16.37 31.28
CA GLY A 375 8.97 -17.55 31.26
C GLY A 375 9.80 -17.74 29.98
N GLN A 376 9.79 -16.74 29.08
CA GLN A 376 10.48 -16.77 27.79
C GLN A 376 11.44 -15.56 27.65
N PRO A 377 12.51 -15.48 28.46
CA PRO A 377 13.36 -14.28 28.57
C PRO A 377 14.13 -13.90 27.29
N ASN A 378 14.12 -14.76 26.26
CA ASN A 378 14.74 -14.49 24.96
C ASN A 378 13.72 -14.16 23.86
N ALA A 379 12.41 -14.28 24.09
CA ALA A 379 11.40 -14.11 23.03
C ALA A 379 11.39 -12.68 22.44
N TRP A 380 11.74 -11.67 23.23
CA TRP A 380 11.91 -10.29 22.76
C TRP A 380 13.08 -10.13 21.77
N ARG A 381 14.10 -11.00 21.84
CA ARG A 381 15.29 -10.90 20.97
C ARG A 381 14.98 -11.23 19.51
N ASP A 382 13.88 -11.93 19.27
CA ASP A 382 13.33 -12.28 17.94
C ASP A 382 12.33 -11.22 17.40
N THR A 383 12.00 -10.18 18.18
CA THR A 383 11.19 -9.06 17.70
C THR A 383 12.07 -8.02 16.99
N ARG A 384 11.66 -7.63 15.78
CA ARG A 384 12.22 -6.46 15.08
C ARG A 384 11.36 -5.22 15.35
N HIS A 385 12.00 -4.05 15.43
CA HIS A 385 11.35 -2.78 15.76
C HIS A 385 11.57 -1.77 14.64
N VAL A 386 10.47 -1.22 14.10
CA VAL A 386 10.50 -0.18 13.07
C VAL A 386 9.78 1.05 13.60
N VAL A 387 10.50 2.15 13.74
CA VAL A 387 9.97 3.46 14.16
C VAL A 387 9.81 4.34 12.93
N ILE A 388 8.64 4.95 12.76
CA ILE A 388 8.30 5.81 11.63
C ILE A 388 7.85 7.16 12.19
N LEU A 389 8.67 8.18 12.00
CA LEU A 389 8.46 9.53 12.53
C LEU A 389 8.01 10.47 11.40
N LEU A 390 6.82 11.07 11.55
CA LEU A 390 6.22 12.02 10.62
C LEU A 390 6.24 13.42 11.27
N THR A 391 7.16 14.30 10.85
CA THR A 391 7.44 15.60 11.49
C THR A 391 8.12 16.58 10.53
N ASP A 392 8.10 17.88 10.86
CA ASP A 392 8.92 18.89 10.18
C ASP A 392 10.37 18.98 10.70
N GLY A 393 10.73 18.17 11.71
CA GLY A 393 12.06 18.11 12.32
C GLY A 393 12.32 19.20 13.38
N ARG A 394 11.39 20.14 13.60
CA ARG A 394 11.63 21.33 14.42
C ARG A 394 11.19 21.14 15.87
N PHE A 395 11.98 20.41 16.66
CA PHE A 395 11.74 20.35 18.11
C PHE A 395 12.09 21.68 18.82
N ASN A 396 11.36 21.99 19.89
CA ASN A 396 11.55 23.20 20.70
C ASN A 396 11.20 23.02 22.19
N VAL A 397 10.78 21.82 22.59
CA VAL A 397 10.45 21.43 23.98
C VAL A 397 11.09 20.05 24.23
N GLY A 398 11.51 19.80 25.47
CA GLY A 398 12.10 18.52 25.88
C GLY A 398 13.63 18.48 25.78
N GLY A 399 14.19 17.27 25.87
CA GLY A 399 15.61 16.99 25.63
C GLY A 399 15.94 16.83 24.14
N HIS A 400 17.17 16.44 23.81
CA HIS A 400 17.52 16.14 22.43
C HIS A 400 16.90 14.81 22.00
N PRO A 401 16.27 14.68 20.82
CA PRO A 401 15.62 13.43 20.41
C PRO A 401 16.58 12.22 20.36
N ARG A 402 17.84 12.45 19.96
CA ARG A 402 18.92 11.43 19.98
C ARG A 402 19.13 10.78 21.35
N ASP A 403 18.91 11.50 22.46
CA ASP A 403 19.06 10.95 23.82
C ASP A 403 18.01 9.88 24.13
N ALA A 404 16.83 9.96 23.50
CA ALA A 404 15.80 8.92 23.59
C ALA A 404 16.12 7.74 22.66
N VAL A 405 16.63 8.01 21.45
CA VAL A 405 17.13 6.96 20.53
C VAL A 405 18.21 6.11 21.19
N ALA A 406 19.17 6.72 21.88
CA ALA A 406 20.24 6.01 22.58
C ALA A 406 19.71 5.03 23.66
N LYS A 407 18.58 5.35 24.31
CA LYS A 407 17.92 4.43 25.26
C LYS A 407 17.23 3.25 24.56
N ILE A 408 16.64 3.49 23.38
CA ILE A 408 16.05 2.43 22.55
C ILE A 408 17.16 1.49 22.04
N GLU A 409 18.28 2.04 21.59
CA GLU A 409 19.45 1.27 21.14
C GLU A 409 20.05 0.41 22.28
N ASP A 410 20.12 0.95 23.51
CA ASP A 410 20.65 0.24 24.66
C ASP A 410 19.74 -0.91 25.14
N VAL A 411 18.43 -0.67 25.30
CA VAL A 411 17.48 -1.71 25.76
C VAL A 411 17.29 -2.85 24.76
N LEU A 412 17.50 -2.59 23.46
CA LEU A 412 17.44 -3.62 22.41
C LEU A 412 18.79 -4.32 22.15
N GLU A 413 19.86 -3.92 22.84
CA GLU A 413 21.24 -4.37 22.61
C GLU A 413 21.73 -4.16 21.16
N ILE A 414 21.47 -2.99 20.56
CA ILE A 414 21.79 -2.69 19.14
C ILE A 414 23.30 -2.46 18.95
N LYS A 415 24.05 -3.57 18.89
CA LYS A 415 25.50 -3.62 18.64
C LYS A 415 25.82 -4.84 17.77
N GLY A 416 26.84 -4.75 16.93
CA GLY A 416 27.33 -5.88 16.12
C GLY A 416 26.27 -6.48 15.18
N ASP A 417 25.98 -7.76 15.36
CA ASP A 417 24.98 -8.53 14.62
C ASP A 417 23.53 -8.10 14.88
N ARG A 418 23.25 -7.46 16.03
CA ARG A 418 21.92 -6.94 16.35
C ARG A 418 21.58 -5.59 15.70
N ALA A 419 22.47 -5.03 14.88
CA ALA A 419 22.23 -3.78 14.16
C ALA A 419 20.98 -3.78 13.27
N GLU A 420 20.48 -4.96 12.84
CA GLU A 420 19.33 -5.15 11.94
C GLU A 420 17.98 -5.30 12.66
N TYR A 421 17.93 -5.14 13.99
CA TYR A 421 16.70 -5.29 14.79
C TYR A 421 15.98 -3.97 15.10
N LEU A 422 16.58 -2.83 14.75
CA LEU A 422 16.01 -1.50 14.92
C LEU A 422 16.23 -0.65 13.65
N ASP A 423 15.12 -0.18 13.07
CA ASP A 423 15.12 0.83 12.00
C ASP A 423 14.29 2.04 12.43
N ILE A 424 14.86 3.24 12.33
CA ILE A 424 14.19 4.50 12.61
C ILE A 424 14.14 5.32 11.33
N TYR A 425 12.95 5.43 10.75
CA TYR A 425 12.67 6.24 9.57
C TYR A 425 12.09 7.60 9.97
N ALA A 426 12.55 8.65 9.31
CA ALA A 426 12.12 10.03 9.53
C ALA A 426 11.62 10.65 8.22
N PHE A 427 10.38 11.14 8.23
CA PHE A 427 9.65 11.59 7.05
C PHE A 427 9.07 13.00 7.27
N GLY A 428 9.52 13.96 6.46
CA GLY A 428 8.84 15.24 6.32
C GLY A 428 7.92 15.23 5.10
N VAL A 429 6.61 15.46 5.29
CA VAL A 429 5.62 15.42 4.19
C VAL A 429 5.13 16.82 3.82
N GLY A 430 4.96 17.09 2.53
CA GLY A 430 4.30 18.28 2.01
C GLY A 430 5.24 19.46 1.76
N THR A 431 4.66 20.66 1.66
CA THR A 431 5.39 21.91 1.38
C THR A 431 6.06 22.51 2.62
N LEU A 432 6.22 21.73 3.69
CA LEU A 432 6.90 22.16 4.91
C LEU A 432 8.38 22.44 4.62
N GLU A 433 8.91 23.49 5.26
CA GLU A 433 10.35 23.69 5.39
C GLU A 433 10.87 22.75 6.48
N VAL A 434 11.15 21.52 6.08
CA VAL A 434 11.65 20.45 6.96
C VAL A 434 13.09 20.76 7.38
N ASP A 435 13.40 20.56 8.66
CA ASP A 435 14.78 20.52 9.13
C ASP A 435 15.34 19.10 8.97
N MET A 436 15.90 18.86 7.79
CA MET A 436 16.40 17.55 7.42
C MET A 436 17.64 17.12 8.21
N ALA A 437 18.44 18.05 8.74
CA ALA A 437 19.59 17.72 9.56
C ALA A 437 19.14 17.09 10.88
N GLU A 438 18.07 17.60 11.48
CA GLU A 438 17.46 17.03 12.68
C GLU A 438 16.71 15.72 12.40
N LEU A 439 16.05 15.57 11.24
CA LEU A 439 15.49 14.27 10.84
C LEU A 439 16.59 13.20 10.71
N GLU A 440 17.71 13.54 10.08
CA GLU A 440 18.84 12.62 9.92
C GLU A 440 19.47 12.24 11.26
N ALA A 441 19.63 13.18 12.20
CA ALA A 441 20.20 12.90 13.52
C ALA A 441 19.38 11.88 14.35
N VAL A 442 18.09 11.73 14.06
CA VAL A 442 17.18 10.77 14.69
C VAL A 442 17.10 9.45 13.92
N ALA A 443 17.22 9.50 12.60
CA ALA A 443 17.07 8.34 11.72
C ALA A 443 18.24 7.33 11.85
N THR A 444 18.00 6.09 11.44
CA THR A 444 19.05 5.07 11.40
C THR A 444 20.10 5.40 10.33
N HIS A 445 21.37 5.36 10.70
CA HIS A 445 22.50 5.46 9.76
C HIS A 445 23.11 4.09 9.51
N ARG A 446 23.02 3.58 8.28
CA ARG A 446 23.78 2.41 7.82
C ARG A 446 24.59 2.74 6.57
N ARG A 447 25.54 1.86 6.25
CA ARG A 447 26.30 1.91 5.01
C ARG A 447 25.32 1.71 3.85
N ASP A 448 25.29 2.66 2.92
CA ASP A 448 24.52 2.61 1.67
C ASP A 448 22.98 2.64 1.83
N GLU A 449 22.44 2.95 3.02
CA GLU A 449 20.99 3.09 3.28
C GLU A 449 20.61 4.50 3.75
N ARG A 450 19.51 5.06 3.23
CA ARG A 450 18.88 6.29 3.72
C ARG A 450 17.64 5.96 4.56
N HIS A 451 17.49 6.63 5.69
CA HIS A 451 16.30 6.52 6.55
C HIS A 451 15.58 7.87 6.76
N ALA A 452 16.14 8.99 6.31
CA ALA A 452 15.51 10.31 6.34
C ALA A 452 15.10 10.76 4.93
N PHE A 453 13.83 11.15 4.78
CA PHE A 453 13.23 11.49 3.49
C PHE A 453 12.28 12.69 3.56
N LYS A 454 12.16 13.41 2.45
CA LYS A 454 11.17 14.47 2.27
C LYS A 454 10.20 14.13 1.15
N LEU A 455 8.93 13.96 1.48
CA LEU A 455 7.85 13.54 0.60
C LEU A 455 7.09 14.74 0.02
N ALA A 456 6.69 14.66 -1.26
CA ALA A 456 5.81 15.66 -1.87
C ALA A 456 4.40 15.65 -1.23
N ASP A 457 3.86 14.46 -0.99
CA ASP A 457 2.51 14.22 -0.45
C ASP A 457 2.42 12.80 0.15
N ALA A 458 1.27 12.46 0.73
CA ALA A 458 1.02 11.16 1.35
C ALA A 458 1.02 9.97 0.37
N SER A 459 0.72 10.21 -0.92
CA SER A 459 0.69 9.16 -1.94
C SER A 459 2.09 8.71 -2.34
N ALA A 460 3.09 9.60 -2.25
CA ALA A 460 4.49 9.27 -2.55
C ALA A 460 5.04 8.18 -1.61
N LEU A 461 4.63 8.17 -0.33
CA LEU A 461 5.05 7.13 0.61
C LEU A 461 4.38 5.77 0.32
N ARG A 462 3.10 5.77 -0.05
CA ARG A 462 2.41 4.54 -0.50
C ARG A 462 3.11 3.94 -1.72
N GLN A 463 3.41 4.77 -2.73
CA GLN A 463 4.15 4.38 -3.93
C GLN A 463 5.57 3.88 -3.60
N ALA A 464 6.24 4.50 -2.63
CA ALA A 464 7.57 4.08 -2.18
C ALA A 464 7.57 2.72 -1.45
N LEU A 465 6.56 2.48 -0.60
CA LEU A 465 6.35 1.17 0.01
C LEU A 465 6.10 0.14 -1.08
N GLU A 466 5.21 0.43 -2.04
CA GLU A 466 4.93 -0.43 -3.21
C GLU A 466 6.18 -0.72 -4.06
N GLY A 467 7.07 0.27 -4.27
CA GLY A 467 8.32 0.11 -5.01
C GLY A 467 9.43 -0.63 -4.25
N ALA A 468 9.54 -0.45 -2.92
CA ALA A 468 10.46 -1.23 -2.08
C ALA A 468 10.14 -2.73 -2.15
N LEU A 469 8.84 -3.04 -2.18
CA LEU A 469 8.30 -4.38 -2.36
C LEU A 469 8.44 -4.89 -3.80
N ALA A 470 8.45 -4.00 -4.78
CA ALA A 470 8.69 -4.34 -6.19
C ALA A 470 10.11 -4.88 -6.41
N ALA A 471 11.10 -4.22 -5.78
CA ALA A 471 12.52 -4.49 -5.96
C ALA A 471 13.00 -5.70 -5.13
N THR A 472 12.31 -6.01 -4.04
CA THR A 472 12.55 -7.23 -3.26
C THR A 472 11.89 -8.42 -3.93
N ALA A 473 12.59 -9.54 -4.03
CA ALA A 473 12.06 -10.75 -4.65
C ALA A 473 10.96 -11.37 -3.77
N ILE A 474 9.73 -10.88 -3.91
CA ILE A 474 8.54 -11.43 -3.25
C ILE A 474 8.37 -12.88 -3.71
N GLY A 475 8.87 -13.85 -2.94
CA GLY A 475 8.63 -15.27 -3.16
C GLY A 475 7.18 -15.64 -2.83
N ASP A 476 6.64 -16.63 -3.56
CA ASP A 476 5.40 -17.43 -3.38
C ASP A 476 4.06 -16.72 -3.06
N LEU A 477 4.03 -15.43 -2.72
CA LEU A 477 2.81 -14.72 -2.32
C LEU A 477 1.84 -14.59 -3.50
N CYS A 478 0.69 -15.24 -3.35
CA CYS A 478 -0.37 -15.20 -4.34
C CYS A 478 -1.04 -13.81 -4.41
N GLY A 479 -1.57 -13.46 -5.58
CA GLY A 479 -2.50 -12.34 -5.73
C GLY A 479 -1.88 -10.98 -5.44
N VAL A 480 -0.60 -10.78 -5.74
CA VAL A 480 0.09 -9.48 -5.59
C VAL A 480 0.30 -8.86 -6.97
N ILE A 481 -0.16 -7.62 -7.16
CA ILE A 481 0.30 -6.77 -8.28
C ILE A 481 1.41 -5.88 -7.74
N ILE A 482 2.57 -5.94 -8.40
CA ILE A 482 3.67 -5.00 -8.21
C ILE A 482 3.47 -3.85 -9.21
N PRO A 483 3.33 -2.58 -8.77
CA PRO A 483 3.13 -1.46 -9.68
C PRO A 483 4.46 -1.02 -10.33
N ALA A 484 4.96 -1.84 -11.25
CA ALA A 484 6.13 -1.58 -12.07
C ALA A 484 5.82 -1.79 -13.57
N GLY A 485 5.10 -0.83 -14.16
CA GLY A 485 5.00 -0.65 -15.63
C GLY A 485 4.16 -1.64 -16.44
N THR A 486 3.78 -2.82 -15.94
CA THR A 486 2.98 -3.78 -16.70
C THR A 486 1.47 -3.52 -16.59
N ALA A 487 0.82 -3.13 -17.69
CA ALA A 487 -0.63 -2.94 -17.74
C ALA A 487 -1.45 -4.24 -17.55
N ARG A 488 -0.82 -5.42 -17.74
CA ARG A 488 -1.41 -6.76 -17.63
C ARG A 488 -1.15 -7.36 -16.24
N PRO A 489 -2.16 -7.88 -15.52
CA PRO A 489 -1.95 -8.57 -14.24
C PRO A 489 -1.03 -9.80 -14.36
N PRO A 490 -0.22 -10.10 -13.33
CA PRO A 490 0.87 -11.06 -13.43
C PRO A 490 0.42 -12.53 -13.53
N TRP A 491 -0.81 -12.84 -13.11
CA TRP A 491 -1.42 -14.17 -13.27
C TRP A 491 -2.12 -14.37 -14.62
N HIS A 492 -2.28 -13.33 -15.44
CA HIS A 492 -3.05 -13.45 -16.67
C HIS A 492 -2.27 -14.17 -17.76
N VAL A 493 -2.85 -15.27 -18.24
CA VAL A 493 -2.33 -16.09 -19.34
C VAL A 493 -3.23 -15.92 -20.55
N VAL A 494 -2.65 -15.77 -21.74
CA VAL A 494 -3.38 -15.80 -23.01
C VAL A 494 -3.12 -17.14 -23.68
N LEU A 495 -4.18 -17.92 -23.90
CA LEU A 495 -4.13 -19.24 -24.54
C LEU A 495 -4.51 -19.08 -26.02
N ARG A 496 -3.68 -19.59 -26.92
CA ARG A 496 -3.80 -19.34 -28.37
C ARG A 496 -3.57 -20.61 -29.18
N THR A 497 -4.23 -20.72 -30.34
CA THR A 497 -3.97 -21.77 -31.34
C THR A 497 -3.71 -21.16 -32.71
N GLY A 498 -3.04 -21.92 -33.58
CA GLY A 498 -2.81 -21.52 -34.97
C GLY A 498 -4.09 -21.27 -35.79
N ALA A 499 -5.24 -21.79 -35.34
CA ALA A 499 -6.53 -21.67 -36.02
C ALA A 499 -7.33 -20.39 -35.62
N GLN A 500 -6.65 -19.36 -35.09
CA GLN A 500 -7.23 -18.11 -34.55
C GLN A 500 -8.05 -18.26 -33.24
N GLN A 501 -8.14 -19.45 -32.64
CA GLN A 501 -8.81 -19.58 -31.35
C GLN A 501 -7.96 -18.93 -30.25
N ARG A 502 -8.61 -18.10 -29.43
CA ARG A 502 -8.00 -17.39 -28.30
C ARG A 502 -8.93 -17.49 -27.10
N CYS A 503 -8.37 -17.90 -25.96
CA CYS A 503 -8.99 -17.80 -24.65
C CYS A 503 -8.02 -17.09 -23.68
N ALA A 504 -8.53 -16.75 -22.50
CA ALA A 504 -7.71 -16.35 -21.36
C ALA A 504 -7.59 -17.52 -20.37
N GLY A 505 -6.63 -17.41 -19.46
CA GLY A 505 -6.43 -18.32 -18.35
C GLY A 505 -5.72 -17.62 -17.19
N THR A 506 -5.53 -18.36 -16.12
CA THR A 506 -4.99 -17.83 -14.86
C THR A 506 -3.92 -18.76 -14.29
N LEU A 507 -2.72 -18.24 -14.09
CA LEU A 507 -1.61 -18.97 -13.49
C LEU A 507 -1.88 -19.27 -12.01
N LEU A 508 -1.74 -20.55 -11.62
CA LEU A 508 -1.93 -21.02 -10.25
C LEU A 508 -0.62 -21.28 -9.50
N GLY A 509 0.51 -21.24 -10.20
CA GLY A 509 1.85 -21.57 -9.71
C GLY A 509 2.40 -22.86 -10.35
N GLY A 510 3.72 -22.97 -10.38
CA GLY A 510 4.44 -24.11 -10.98
C GLY A 510 4.12 -24.31 -12.46
N ARG A 511 3.25 -25.29 -12.77
CA ARG A 511 2.89 -25.69 -14.15
C ARG A 511 1.41 -25.51 -14.49
N TRP A 512 0.58 -25.02 -13.58
CA TRP A 512 -0.88 -25.09 -13.73
C TRP A 512 -1.52 -23.77 -14.10
N VAL A 513 -2.37 -23.81 -15.12
CA VAL A 513 -3.22 -22.69 -15.57
C VAL A 513 -4.69 -23.11 -15.51
N LEU A 514 -5.52 -22.32 -14.83
CA LEU A 514 -6.97 -22.50 -14.79
C LEU A 514 -7.64 -21.70 -15.91
N THR A 515 -8.58 -22.31 -16.62
CA THR A 515 -9.32 -21.69 -17.74
C THR A 515 -10.69 -22.36 -17.93
N ALA A 516 -11.43 -22.01 -18.98
CA ALA A 516 -12.72 -22.59 -19.35
C ALA A 516 -12.55 -23.87 -20.19
N ALA A 517 -13.46 -24.83 -20.06
CA ALA A 517 -13.41 -26.10 -20.76
C ALA A 517 -13.81 -26.00 -22.23
N HIS A 518 -14.76 -25.12 -22.55
CA HIS A 518 -15.26 -24.94 -23.92
C HIS A 518 -14.18 -24.49 -24.91
N CYS A 519 -13.08 -23.92 -24.40
CA CYS A 519 -11.89 -23.57 -25.19
C CYS A 519 -11.27 -24.78 -25.92
N PHE A 520 -11.41 -26.01 -25.41
CA PHE A 520 -10.73 -27.19 -25.95
C PHE A 520 -11.63 -28.14 -26.75
N LEU A 521 -12.89 -27.76 -26.99
CA LEU A 521 -13.87 -28.59 -27.71
C LEU A 521 -13.55 -28.85 -29.20
N GLY A 522 -12.57 -28.12 -29.78
CA GLY A 522 -12.17 -28.25 -31.18
C GLY A 522 -11.40 -29.54 -31.52
N GLY A 523 -10.94 -30.31 -30.51
CA GLY A 523 -10.19 -31.56 -30.74
C GLY A 523 -8.77 -31.35 -31.28
N GLU A 524 -8.23 -30.15 -31.19
CA GLU A 524 -6.85 -29.83 -31.58
C GLU A 524 -5.82 -30.51 -30.65
N SER A 525 -4.63 -30.84 -31.16
CA SER A 525 -3.56 -31.44 -30.37
C SER A 525 -2.96 -30.43 -29.37
N PRO A 526 -2.55 -30.82 -28.14
CA PRO A 526 -1.86 -29.92 -27.22
C PRO A 526 -0.66 -29.17 -27.82
N HIS A 527 0.05 -29.80 -28.76
CA HIS A 527 1.22 -29.21 -29.41
C HIS A 527 0.93 -28.01 -30.34
N VAL A 528 -0.32 -27.74 -30.71
CA VAL A 528 -0.68 -26.53 -31.48
C VAL A 528 -1.15 -25.36 -30.61
N TRP A 529 -1.21 -25.55 -29.29
CA TRP A 529 -1.54 -24.51 -28.34
C TRP A 529 -0.28 -23.87 -27.72
N SER A 530 -0.32 -22.56 -27.53
CA SER A 530 0.66 -21.82 -26.74
C SER A 530 -0.01 -21.01 -25.63
N ALA A 531 0.75 -20.80 -24.55
CA ALA A 531 0.38 -19.99 -23.39
C ALA A 531 1.34 -18.79 -23.28
N GLU A 532 0.83 -17.59 -23.53
CA GLU A 532 1.56 -16.33 -23.36
C GLU A 532 1.32 -15.79 -21.94
N LEU A 533 2.37 -15.77 -21.12
CA LEU A 533 2.36 -15.33 -19.73
C LEU A 533 2.52 -13.80 -19.61
N ALA A 534 2.30 -13.27 -18.41
CA ALA A 534 2.71 -11.91 -18.08
C ALA A 534 4.23 -11.74 -18.25
N GLY A 535 4.65 -10.59 -18.77
CA GLY A 535 6.03 -10.36 -19.23
C GLY A 535 6.32 -10.79 -20.68
N GLY A 536 5.37 -11.43 -21.36
CA GLY A 536 5.48 -11.79 -22.79
C GLY A 536 6.24 -13.10 -23.07
N GLN A 537 6.50 -13.91 -22.03
CA GLN A 537 7.05 -15.25 -22.19
C GLN A 537 6.00 -16.20 -22.77
N GLU A 538 6.33 -16.91 -23.84
CA GLU A 538 5.48 -17.93 -24.44
C GLU A 538 5.94 -19.34 -24.04
N VAL A 539 4.99 -20.20 -23.66
CA VAL A 539 5.24 -21.55 -23.12
C VAL A 539 4.30 -22.56 -23.79
N SER A 540 4.85 -23.72 -24.15
CA SER A 540 4.10 -24.84 -24.75
C SER A 540 3.25 -25.59 -23.72
N ILE A 541 2.11 -26.13 -24.17
CA ILE A 541 1.16 -26.86 -23.35
C ILE A 541 1.41 -28.37 -23.46
N ARG A 542 1.54 -29.04 -22.31
CA ARG A 542 1.69 -30.50 -22.22
C ARG A 542 0.35 -31.22 -22.42
N GLY A 543 -0.73 -30.65 -21.90
CA GLY A 543 -2.09 -31.18 -21.99
C GLY A 543 -3.07 -30.40 -21.11
N TRP A 544 -4.30 -30.90 -21.01
CA TRP A 544 -5.35 -30.33 -20.15
C TRP A 544 -6.27 -31.41 -19.58
N ASN A 545 -6.85 -31.11 -18.42
CA ASN A 545 -7.90 -31.88 -17.77
C ASN A 545 -9.16 -31.03 -17.72
N LEU A 546 -10.23 -31.46 -18.40
CA LEU A 546 -11.56 -30.85 -18.30
C LEU A 546 -12.26 -31.37 -17.03
N HIS A 547 -13.24 -30.63 -16.49
CA HIS A 547 -14.11 -31.16 -15.45
C HIS A 547 -14.89 -32.38 -15.96
N GLU A 548 -15.00 -33.45 -15.17
CA GLU A 548 -15.56 -34.72 -15.66
C GLU A 548 -17.05 -34.62 -16.01
N ASP A 549 -17.80 -33.76 -15.32
CA ASP A 549 -19.22 -33.45 -15.56
C ASP A 549 -19.47 -32.39 -16.66
N PHE A 550 -18.46 -31.90 -17.37
CA PHE A 550 -18.63 -30.89 -18.42
C PHE A 550 -19.18 -31.51 -19.72
N ASP A 551 -20.44 -31.23 -20.06
CA ASP A 551 -21.05 -31.56 -21.35
C ASP A 551 -21.80 -30.37 -21.95
N ILE A 552 -21.17 -29.71 -22.93
CA ILE A 552 -21.73 -28.58 -23.67
C ILE A 552 -23.05 -28.92 -24.39
N ARG A 553 -23.36 -30.19 -24.66
CA ARG A 553 -24.62 -30.63 -25.29
C ARG A 553 -25.57 -31.33 -24.32
N GLY A 554 -25.26 -31.39 -23.02
CA GLY A 554 -26.00 -32.17 -22.03
C GLY A 554 -27.48 -31.81 -21.86
N ARG A 555 -27.90 -30.63 -22.37
CA ARG A 555 -29.30 -30.18 -22.39
C ARG A 555 -29.85 -29.80 -23.77
N ALA A 556 -29.18 -30.22 -24.85
CA ALA A 556 -29.63 -29.97 -26.22
C ALA A 556 -31.05 -30.52 -26.47
N ALA A 557 -31.38 -31.68 -25.89
CA ALA A 557 -32.71 -32.27 -25.95
C ALA A 557 -33.83 -31.45 -25.26
N TRP A 558 -33.48 -30.51 -24.38
CA TRP A 558 -34.42 -29.65 -23.64
C TRP A 558 -34.49 -28.23 -24.23
N GLY A 559 -34.00 -28.03 -25.45
CA GLY A 559 -34.01 -26.73 -26.12
C GLY A 559 -32.89 -25.78 -25.67
N VAL A 560 -31.82 -26.31 -25.06
CA VAL A 560 -30.63 -25.56 -24.65
C VAL A 560 -29.42 -26.07 -25.45
N PRO A 561 -29.09 -25.47 -26.62
CA PRO A 561 -28.09 -26.03 -27.54
C PRO A 561 -26.65 -26.05 -27.00
N GLU A 562 -26.34 -25.14 -26.10
CA GLU A 562 -25.03 -25.00 -25.43
C GLU A 562 -25.28 -24.89 -23.91
N PHE A 563 -24.71 -25.80 -23.14
CA PHE A 563 -24.89 -25.89 -21.68
C PHE A 563 -23.53 -25.81 -20.98
N TYR A 564 -23.19 -24.61 -20.48
CA TYR A 564 -21.86 -24.28 -19.94
C TYR A 564 -21.64 -24.69 -18.46
N ASP A 565 -22.40 -25.66 -17.96
CA ASP A 565 -22.26 -26.11 -16.57
C ASP A 565 -20.94 -26.88 -16.39
N TYR A 566 -20.23 -26.64 -15.29
CA TYR A 566 -18.86 -27.14 -15.07
C TYR A 566 -17.83 -26.75 -16.14
N ASP A 567 -18.01 -25.61 -16.84
CA ASP A 567 -17.09 -25.09 -17.84
C ASP A 567 -15.73 -24.60 -17.27
N VAL A 568 -14.91 -25.54 -16.80
CA VAL A 568 -13.56 -25.31 -16.26
C VAL A 568 -12.58 -26.41 -16.68
N ALA A 569 -11.34 -26.00 -16.92
CA ALA A 569 -10.23 -26.87 -17.28
C ALA A 569 -8.92 -26.45 -16.60
N LEU A 570 -8.09 -27.43 -16.29
CA LEU A 570 -6.72 -27.25 -15.82
C LEU A 570 -5.74 -27.63 -16.93
N VAL A 571 -4.97 -26.65 -17.38
CA VAL A 571 -3.91 -26.77 -18.38
C VAL A 571 -2.58 -27.00 -17.68
N GLU A 572 -1.82 -27.99 -18.14
CA GLU A 572 -0.45 -28.27 -17.67
C GLU A 572 0.59 -27.74 -18.67
N LEU A 573 1.52 -26.91 -18.20
CA LEU A 573 2.62 -26.35 -18.98
C LEU A 573 3.80 -27.34 -19.07
N GLU A 574 4.50 -27.37 -20.22
CA GLU A 574 5.69 -28.22 -20.39
C GLU A 574 6.86 -27.83 -19.47
N LYS A 575 6.97 -26.54 -19.14
CA LYS A 575 7.99 -25.99 -18.26
C LYS A 575 7.35 -25.40 -17.02
N GLU A 576 8.06 -25.52 -15.92
CA GLU A 576 7.70 -24.89 -14.66
C GLU A 576 8.04 -23.40 -14.72
N VAL A 577 7.09 -22.56 -14.31
CA VAL A 577 7.22 -21.12 -14.22
C VAL A 577 7.55 -20.80 -12.77
N GLY A 578 8.79 -20.39 -12.51
CA GLY A 578 9.18 -19.94 -11.17
C GLY A 578 8.44 -18.66 -10.78
N ASP A 579 8.04 -18.54 -9.51
CA ASP A 579 7.34 -17.37 -8.97
C ASP A 579 8.24 -16.11 -8.87
N THR A 580 9.51 -16.20 -9.29
CA THR A 580 10.48 -15.12 -9.37
C THR A 580 10.42 -14.40 -10.74
N GLY A 581 9.56 -13.38 -10.86
CA GLY A 581 9.56 -12.51 -12.04
C GLY A 581 8.27 -11.72 -12.26
N ALA A 582 7.98 -11.46 -13.54
CA ALA A 582 6.74 -10.84 -14.01
C ALA A 582 5.50 -11.78 -13.94
N PRO A 583 5.57 -13.09 -14.27
CA PRO A 583 4.45 -14.00 -14.02
C PRO A 583 4.37 -14.36 -12.54
N ARG A 584 3.15 -14.32 -11.95
CA ARG A 584 2.89 -14.65 -10.54
C ARG A 584 1.50 -15.26 -10.39
N ARG A 585 1.32 -16.21 -9.47
CA ARG A 585 0.00 -16.83 -9.21
C ARG A 585 -1.02 -15.89 -8.56
N ILE A 586 -2.31 -16.07 -8.84
CA ILE A 586 -3.41 -15.43 -8.08
C ILE A 586 -3.76 -16.25 -6.82
N CYS A 587 -4.39 -15.65 -5.81
CA CYS A 587 -4.93 -16.42 -4.68
C CYS A 587 -6.21 -17.17 -5.07
N ILE A 588 -6.31 -18.43 -4.65
CA ILE A 588 -7.49 -19.30 -4.87
C ILE A 588 -8.25 -19.50 -3.55
N PRO A 589 -9.57 -19.25 -3.50
CA PRO A 589 -10.37 -19.40 -2.29
C PRO A 589 -10.34 -20.81 -1.69
N CYS A 590 -10.57 -20.86 -0.38
CA CYS A 590 -10.52 -22.05 0.45
C CYS A 590 -9.13 -22.70 0.49
N THR A 591 -8.09 -21.87 0.41
CA THR A 591 -6.69 -22.23 0.65
C THR A 591 -6.14 -21.47 1.85
N GLU A 592 -5.11 -22.01 2.48
CA GLU A 592 -4.36 -21.34 3.55
C GLU A 592 -3.71 -20.05 3.03
N ASP A 593 -3.34 -19.99 1.76
CA ASP A 593 -2.75 -18.80 1.13
C ASP A 593 -3.81 -17.69 0.97
N ALA A 594 -5.02 -18.03 0.54
CA ALA A 594 -6.17 -17.11 0.59
C ALA A 594 -6.56 -16.73 2.03
N ASN A 595 -6.42 -17.66 2.99
CA ASN A 595 -6.73 -17.41 4.40
C ASN A 595 -5.82 -16.32 4.99
N ARG A 596 -4.51 -16.41 4.70
CA ARG A 596 -3.51 -15.42 5.12
C ARG A 596 -3.65 -14.12 4.33
N ALA A 597 -3.95 -14.17 3.03
CA ALA A 597 -4.27 -12.99 2.23
C ALA A 597 -5.47 -12.18 2.77
N LEU A 598 -6.49 -12.86 3.31
CA LEU A 598 -7.65 -12.23 3.95
C LEU A 598 -7.41 -11.88 5.43
N ARG A 599 -6.26 -12.24 6.00
CA ARG A 599 -5.91 -12.14 7.44
C ARG A 599 -6.95 -12.81 8.35
N MET A 600 -7.52 -13.93 7.90
CA MET A 600 -8.46 -14.71 8.71
C MET A 600 -7.70 -15.64 9.66
N ALA A 601 -8.31 -16.00 10.80
CA ALA A 601 -7.68 -16.88 11.78
C ALA A 601 -7.29 -18.25 11.16
N PRO A 602 -6.16 -18.87 11.59
CA PRO A 602 -5.79 -20.21 11.14
C PRO A 602 -6.91 -21.24 11.35
N GLY A 603 -7.10 -22.15 10.39
CA GLY A 603 -8.18 -23.14 10.44
C GLY A 603 -9.59 -22.59 10.14
N THR A 604 -9.70 -21.37 9.60
CA THR A 604 -10.96 -20.82 9.08
C THR A 604 -11.48 -21.65 7.89
N THR A 605 -12.77 -21.95 7.89
CA THR A 605 -13.41 -22.83 6.90
C THR A 605 -13.65 -22.14 5.55
N CYS A 606 -13.81 -22.95 4.49
CA CYS A 606 -14.15 -22.49 3.14
C CYS A 606 -15.41 -21.61 3.12
N GLN A 607 -16.44 -21.99 3.89
CA GLN A 607 -17.69 -21.21 4.02
C GLN A 607 -17.48 -19.80 4.57
N LYS A 608 -16.55 -19.61 5.51
CA LYS A 608 -16.24 -18.27 6.05
C LYS A 608 -15.53 -17.40 5.02
N GLN A 609 -14.64 -17.98 4.21
CA GLN A 609 -14.03 -17.27 3.08
C GLN A 609 -15.05 -16.91 1.99
N GLU A 610 -16.05 -17.78 1.73
CA GLU A 610 -17.16 -17.44 0.81
C GLU A 610 -17.96 -16.24 1.32
N ALA A 611 -18.26 -16.20 2.63
CA ALA A 611 -18.95 -15.07 3.26
C ALA A 611 -18.12 -13.77 3.24
N GLU A 612 -16.80 -13.82 3.40
CA GLU A 612 -15.92 -12.64 3.31
C GLU A 612 -15.82 -12.11 1.88
N LEU A 613 -15.66 -13.00 0.89
CA LEU A 613 -15.46 -12.58 -0.50
C LEU A 613 -16.76 -12.18 -1.20
N LEU A 614 -17.84 -12.94 -1.00
CA LEU A 614 -19.12 -12.82 -1.73
C LEU A 614 -20.30 -12.41 -0.84
N GLY A 615 -20.06 -12.00 0.41
CA GLY A 615 -21.10 -11.69 1.39
C GLY A 615 -21.92 -10.42 1.19
N HIS A 616 -21.72 -9.66 0.11
CA HIS A 616 -22.48 -8.43 -0.18
C HIS A 616 -23.40 -8.60 -1.40
N THR A 617 -24.59 -7.98 -1.39
CA THR A 617 -25.57 -8.05 -2.50
C THR A 617 -24.98 -7.63 -3.85
N ARG A 618 -24.05 -6.66 -3.85
CA ARG A 618 -23.22 -6.28 -4.99
C ARG A 618 -21.76 -6.36 -4.60
N VAL A 619 -21.01 -7.27 -5.20
CA VAL A 619 -19.58 -7.46 -4.93
C VAL A 619 -18.76 -6.81 -6.04
N PRO A 620 -17.97 -5.75 -5.77
CA PRO A 620 -17.02 -5.22 -6.74
C PRO A 620 -16.00 -6.30 -7.13
N ALA A 621 -15.87 -6.52 -8.43
CA ALA A 621 -14.98 -7.52 -9.03
C ALA A 621 -14.39 -6.98 -10.33
N GLU A 622 -13.33 -7.63 -10.80
CA GLU A 622 -12.64 -7.29 -12.02
C GLU A 622 -12.36 -8.52 -12.88
N PHE A 623 -12.18 -8.29 -14.17
CA PHE A 623 -11.62 -9.26 -15.11
C PHE A 623 -10.60 -8.58 -16.03
N VAL A 624 -9.91 -9.37 -16.86
CA VAL A 624 -8.84 -8.88 -17.75
C VAL A 624 -9.30 -8.90 -19.20
N SER A 625 -9.11 -7.78 -19.90
CA SER A 625 -9.49 -7.61 -21.30
C SER A 625 -8.52 -8.26 -22.29
N LEU A 626 -8.92 -8.35 -23.56
CA LEU A 626 -8.06 -8.76 -24.68
C LEU A 626 -6.75 -7.95 -24.82
N GLU A 627 -6.71 -6.74 -24.27
CA GLU A 627 -5.55 -5.83 -24.24
C GLU A 627 -4.71 -5.96 -22.96
N GLY A 628 -5.11 -6.83 -22.03
CA GLY A 628 -4.51 -6.98 -20.71
C GLY A 628 -5.02 -5.98 -19.66
N LYS A 629 -5.92 -5.05 -20.00
CA LYS A 629 -6.44 -4.05 -19.07
C LYS A 629 -7.40 -4.68 -18.05
N ARG A 630 -7.36 -4.24 -16.79
CA ARG A 630 -8.40 -4.56 -15.80
C ARG A 630 -9.69 -3.80 -16.15
N LEU A 631 -10.82 -4.49 -16.00
CA LEU A 631 -12.17 -3.99 -16.30
C LEU A 631 -13.11 -4.34 -15.16
N SER A 632 -14.03 -3.44 -14.84
CA SER A 632 -14.76 -3.47 -13.56
C SER A 632 -16.23 -3.88 -13.73
N VAL A 633 -16.67 -4.81 -12.88
CA VAL A 633 -18.01 -5.40 -12.87
C VAL A 633 -18.51 -5.58 -11.45
N ARG A 634 -19.79 -5.92 -11.28
CA ARG A 634 -20.35 -6.24 -9.96
C ARG A 634 -21.07 -7.57 -9.99
N ILE A 635 -20.58 -8.52 -9.19
CA ILE A 635 -21.24 -9.80 -8.99
C ILE A 635 -22.51 -9.56 -8.18
N LYS A 636 -23.65 -10.04 -8.68
CA LYS A 636 -24.97 -9.88 -8.07
C LYS A 636 -25.26 -11.10 -7.20
N GLU A 637 -25.21 -10.91 -5.89
CA GLU A 637 -25.45 -11.94 -4.89
C GLU A 637 -26.71 -11.61 -4.06
N ARG A 638 -27.05 -12.49 -3.12
CA ARG A 638 -28.22 -12.34 -2.22
C ARG A 638 -29.52 -11.98 -2.96
N GLU A 639 -30.10 -10.81 -2.69
CA GLU A 639 -31.39 -10.36 -3.19
C GLU A 639 -31.37 -10.11 -4.71
N GLU A 640 -30.25 -9.63 -5.26
CA GLU A 640 -30.12 -9.30 -6.68
C GLU A 640 -29.74 -10.51 -7.53
N ARG A 641 -29.21 -11.59 -6.93
CA ARG A 641 -28.78 -12.80 -7.65
C ARG A 641 -29.87 -13.33 -8.58
N ALA A 642 -31.09 -13.49 -8.06
CA ALA A 642 -32.22 -14.01 -8.83
C ALA A 642 -32.65 -13.07 -9.98
N SER A 643 -32.41 -11.75 -9.86
CA SER A 643 -32.61 -10.79 -10.95
C SER A 643 -31.57 -10.99 -12.05
N CYS A 644 -30.30 -11.09 -11.65
CA CYS A 644 -29.20 -11.29 -12.57
C CYS A 644 -29.36 -12.59 -13.39
N LEU A 645 -29.65 -13.72 -12.72
CA LEU A 645 -29.80 -15.02 -13.40
C LEU A 645 -30.98 -15.05 -14.38
N ARG A 646 -32.08 -14.33 -14.12
CA ARG A 646 -33.20 -14.23 -15.08
C ARG A 646 -32.77 -13.60 -16.41
N GLY A 647 -31.73 -12.78 -16.42
CA GLY A 647 -31.15 -12.23 -17.64
C GLY A 647 -30.46 -13.26 -18.54
N ALA A 648 -30.30 -14.51 -18.13
CA ALA A 648 -29.79 -15.59 -18.98
C ALA A 648 -30.71 -15.97 -20.14
N VAL A 649 -32.01 -15.67 -20.02
CA VAL A 649 -33.06 -15.99 -20.99
C VAL A 649 -33.68 -14.69 -21.48
N GLN A 650 -33.29 -14.24 -22.67
CA GLN A 650 -33.78 -13.00 -23.29
C GLN A 650 -34.21 -13.23 -24.75
N PRO A 651 -35.11 -12.38 -25.28
CA PRO A 651 -35.51 -12.43 -26.69
C PRO A 651 -34.30 -12.39 -27.64
N GLY A 652 -34.30 -13.27 -28.65
CA GLY A 652 -33.23 -13.37 -29.65
C GLY A 652 -32.16 -14.42 -29.34
N MET A 653 -32.19 -15.08 -28.18
CA MET A 653 -31.27 -16.18 -27.84
C MET A 653 -31.75 -17.54 -28.38
N PRO A 654 -30.84 -18.49 -28.68
CA PRO A 654 -31.21 -19.85 -29.08
C PRO A 654 -32.07 -20.58 -28.03
N HIS A 655 -31.84 -20.30 -26.74
CA HIS A 655 -32.55 -20.86 -25.59
C HIS A 655 -33.57 -19.90 -24.97
N ALA A 656 -34.07 -18.90 -25.71
CA ALA A 656 -35.01 -17.88 -25.20
C ALA A 656 -36.33 -18.42 -24.63
N ASN A 657 -36.70 -19.66 -24.95
CA ASN A 657 -37.92 -20.34 -24.47
C ASN A 657 -37.64 -21.36 -23.34
N ALA A 658 -36.38 -21.54 -22.93
CA ALA A 658 -36.00 -22.48 -21.87
C ALA A 658 -36.24 -21.88 -20.48
N SER A 659 -36.38 -22.75 -19.47
CA SER A 659 -36.38 -22.29 -18.07
C SER A 659 -35.01 -21.74 -17.69
N VAL A 660 -34.96 -20.67 -16.89
CA VAL A 660 -33.70 -20.12 -16.36
C VAL A 660 -32.89 -21.18 -15.62
N LYS A 661 -33.55 -22.10 -14.90
CA LYS A 661 -32.90 -23.21 -14.18
C LYS A 661 -32.29 -24.29 -15.11
N ASP A 662 -32.71 -24.32 -16.37
CA ASP A 662 -32.20 -25.27 -17.36
C ASP A 662 -31.02 -24.71 -18.17
N VAL A 663 -30.84 -23.40 -18.18
CA VAL A 663 -29.68 -22.72 -18.78
C VAL A 663 -28.62 -22.43 -17.71
N VAL A 664 -29.03 -21.97 -16.52
CA VAL A 664 -28.14 -21.51 -15.45
C VAL A 664 -28.35 -22.29 -14.16
N THR A 665 -27.25 -22.88 -13.70
CA THR A 665 -27.18 -23.69 -12.49
C THR A 665 -26.67 -22.88 -11.30
N GLU A 666 -26.65 -23.47 -10.11
CA GLU A 666 -26.09 -22.84 -8.91
C GLU A 666 -24.56 -22.66 -8.96
N ARG A 667 -23.88 -23.23 -9.96
CA ARG A 667 -22.43 -23.05 -10.16
C ARG A 667 -22.07 -21.64 -10.63
N PHE A 668 -23.01 -20.89 -11.23
CA PHE A 668 -22.71 -19.59 -11.82
C PHE A 668 -22.78 -18.41 -10.84
N LEU A 669 -21.75 -17.57 -10.91
CA LEU A 669 -21.78 -16.16 -10.55
C LEU A 669 -22.32 -15.36 -11.75
N CYS A 670 -22.91 -14.19 -11.50
CA CYS A 670 -23.52 -13.35 -12.53
C CYS A 670 -23.20 -11.87 -12.31
N SER A 671 -22.83 -11.18 -13.39
CA SER A 671 -22.56 -9.74 -13.43
C SER A 671 -23.18 -9.08 -14.68
N GLY A 672 -23.10 -7.75 -14.78
CA GLY A 672 -23.56 -7.00 -15.96
C GLY A 672 -24.68 -6.01 -15.66
N GLN A 673 -24.87 -5.08 -16.60
CA GLN A 673 -25.61 -3.83 -16.38
C GLN A 673 -27.14 -4.04 -16.26
N GLU A 674 -27.73 -3.61 -15.14
CA GLU A 674 -29.19 -3.55 -14.96
C GLU A 674 -29.80 -2.26 -15.57
N SER A 675 -31.11 -2.31 -15.85
CA SER A 675 -31.86 -1.18 -16.41
C SER A 675 -31.84 0.03 -15.45
N GLY A 676 -31.25 1.15 -15.88
CA GLY A 676 -31.07 2.34 -15.04
C GLY A 676 -29.95 2.22 -14.00
N GLY A 677 -29.17 1.13 -14.00
CA GLY A 677 -28.00 0.97 -13.15
C GLY A 677 -26.74 1.65 -13.72
N GLU A 678 -25.72 1.76 -12.87
CA GLU A 678 -24.37 2.18 -13.27
C GLU A 678 -23.81 1.33 -14.40
N HIS A 679 -22.87 1.89 -15.16
CA HIS A 679 -22.17 1.16 -16.21
C HIS A 679 -21.27 0.06 -15.62
N GLU A 680 -21.30 -1.12 -16.24
CA GLU A 680 -20.42 -2.24 -15.95
C GLU A 680 -19.82 -2.73 -17.28
N ASP A 681 -18.57 -3.16 -17.24
CA ASP A 681 -17.91 -3.77 -18.39
C ASP A 681 -18.56 -5.13 -18.76
N MET A 682 -18.37 -5.54 -20.02
CA MET A 682 -18.88 -6.80 -20.56
C MET A 682 -17.74 -7.64 -21.14
N ALA A 683 -17.79 -8.96 -21.00
CA ALA A 683 -16.76 -9.86 -21.52
C ALA A 683 -16.86 -10.07 -23.05
N CYS A 684 -15.72 -10.14 -23.72
CA CYS A 684 -15.60 -10.52 -25.12
C CYS A 684 -15.27 -12.01 -25.28
N LYS A 685 -15.66 -12.62 -26.41
CA LYS A 685 -15.48 -14.07 -26.65
C LYS A 685 -14.04 -14.60 -26.44
N GLY A 686 -13.02 -13.78 -26.66
CA GLY A 686 -11.61 -14.18 -26.42
C GLY A 686 -11.08 -13.90 -25.01
N GLU A 687 -11.94 -13.46 -24.09
CA GLU A 687 -11.67 -13.21 -22.66
C GLU A 687 -12.23 -14.35 -21.79
N SER A 688 -13.04 -15.24 -22.38
CA SER A 688 -13.49 -16.51 -21.78
C SER A 688 -12.29 -17.36 -21.30
N GLY A 689 -12.48 -18.02 -20.16
CA GLY A 689 -11.45 -18.70 -19.40
C GLY A 689 -10.64 -17.79 -18.46
N GLY A 690 -10.77 -16.46 -18.59
CA GLY A 690 -10.08 -15.51 -17.72
C GLY A 690 -10.57 -15.53 -16.27
N SER A 691 -9.72 -15.06 -15.35
CA SER A 691 -10.09 -14.81 -13.96
C SER A 691 -11.17 -13.74 -13.84
N LEU A 692 -12.29 -14.08 -13.17
CA LEU A 692 -13.12 -13.11 -12.45
C LEU A 692 -12.62 -13.07 -11.01
N PHE A 693 -12.10 -11.93 -10.57
CA PHE A 693 -11.40 -11.79 -9.29
C PHE A 693 -11.87 -10.58 -8.49
N VAL A 694 -11.62 -10.61 -7.18
CA VAL A 694 -11.93 -9.52 -6.25
C VAL A 694 -10.66 -9.05 -5.55
N GLU A 695 -10.58 -7.75 -5.30
CA GLU A 695 -9.52 -7.15 -4.48
C GLU A 695 -10.00 -7.04 -3.02
N ARG A 696 -9.19 -7.54 -2.08
CA ARG A 696 -9.38 -7.39 -0.63
C ARG A 696 -8.01 -7.20 0.01
N ARG A 697 -7.85 -6.18 0.86
CA ARG A 697 -6.63 -5.99 1.68
C ARG A 697 -5.34 -5.96 0.84
N HIS A 698 -5.39 -5.33 -0.35
CA HIS A 698 -4.32 -5.28 -1.37
C HIS A 698 -3.91 -6.63 -1.98
N ARG A 699 -4.74 -7.66 -1.82
CA ARG A 699 -4.58 -9.00 -2.41
C ARG A 699 -5.72 -9.29 -3.39
N PHE A 700 -5.38 -9.96 -4.47
CA PHE A 700 -6.32 -10.34 -5.53
C PHE A 700 -6.65 -11.84 -5.45
N LEU A 701 -7.96 -12.15 -5.36
CA LEU A 701 -8.46 -13.51 -5.20
C LEU A 701 -9.41 -13.86 -6.35
N GLN A 702 -9.14 -14.95 -7.07
CA GLN A 702 -10.04 -15.41 -8.14
C GLN A 702 -11.29 -16.02 -7.51
N VAL A 703 -12.48 -15.50 -7.81
CA VAL A 703 -13.75 -16.06 -7.33
C VAL A 703 -14.48 -16.87 -8.39
N GLY A 704 -14.15 -16.65 -9.67
CA GLY A 704 -14.66 -17.50 -10.75
C GLY A 704 -13.82 -17.53 -12.03
N VAL A 705 -14.22 -18.39 -12.96
CA VAL A 705 -13.71 -18.47 -14.34
C VAL A 705 -14.76 -17.89 -15.27
N LEU A 706 -14.42 -16.87 -16.07
CA LEU A 706 -15.33 -16.33 -17.09
C LEU A 706 -15.70 -17.44 -18.07
N SER A 707 -16.99 -17.67 -18.28
CA SER A 707 -17.49 -18.76 -19.12
C SER A 707 -18.17 -18.19 -20.36
N TRP A 708 -19.40 -17.68 -20.22
CA TRP A 708 -20.22 -17.21 -21.32
C TRP A 708 -20.98 -15.93 -20.95
N GLY A 709 -21.53 -15.25 -21.95
CA GLY A 709 -22.29 -14.01 -21.77
C GLY A 709 -23.39 -13.85 -22.81
N THR A 710 -24.36 -12.99 -22.52
CA THR A 710 -25.56 -12.80 -23.35
C THR A 710 -25.34 -11.90 -24.56
N PHE A 711 -24.26 -11.11 -24.56
CA PHE A 711 -23.93 -10.17 -25.63
C PHE A 711 -22.42 -10.02 -25.76
N ASN A 712 -21.89 -10.14 -26.98
CA ASN A 712 -20.46 -9.94 -27.26
C ASN A 712 -20.20 -8.49 -27.73
N PRO A 713 -19.63 -7.60 -26.91
CA PRO A 713 -19.36 -6.21 -27.32
C PRO A 713 -18.25 -6.12 -28.37
N CYS A 714 -17.38 -7.13 -28.53
CA CYS A 714 -16.31 -7.15 -29.52
C CYS A 714 -16.74 -7.65 -30.92
N HIS A 715 -18.03 -7.94 -31.16
CA HIS A 715 -18.51 -8.62 -32.39
C HIS A 715 -18.20 -7.89 -33.72
N ARG A 716 -17.87 -6.60 -33.71
CA ARG A 716 -17.59 -5.80 -34.93
C ARG A 716 -16.12 -5.67 -35.32
N GLY A 717 -15.18 -6.10 -34.46
CA GLY A 717 -13.75 -6.09 -34.77
C GLY A 717 -13.18 -4.73 -35.20
N GLY A 718 -13.31 -3.69 -34.38
CA GLY A 718 -12.79 -2.35 -34.67
C GLY A 718 -11.77 -1.85 -33.64
N ARG A 719 -10.98 -0.83 -34.00
CA ARG A 719 -10.13 -0.06 -33.07
C ARG A 719 -10.56 1.41 -33.05
N ASN A 720 -10.44 2.06 -31.91
CA ASN A 720 -10.67 3.50 -31.76
C ASN A 720 -9.51 4.31 -32.36
N SER A 721 -9.60 5.65 -32.33
CA SER A 721 -8.57 6.57 -32.82
C SER A 721 -7.21 6.45 -32.12
N GLU A 722 -7.18 5.85 -30.93
CA GLU A 722 -5.98 5.60 -30.12
C GLU A 722 -5.43 4.17 -30.32
N GLY A 723 -6.02 3.41 -31.26
CA GLY A 723 -5.63 2.04 -31.57
C GLY A 723 -6.15 0.98 -30.59
N GLY A 724 -6.93 1.35 -29.57
CA GLY A 724 -7.53 0.44 -28.60
C GLY A 724 -8.80 -0.25 -29.12
N LEU A 725 -9.11 -1.44 -28.61
CA LEU A 725 -10.22 -2.28 -29.06
C LEU A 725 -11.60 -1.62 -28.78
N LEU A 726 -12.41 -1.45 -29.83
CA LEU A 726 -13.77 -0.91 -29.70
C LEU A 726 -14.73 -1.96 -29.12
N ARG A 727 -15.33 -1.63 -27.97
CA ARG A 727 -16.42 -2.36 -27.34
C ARG A 727 -17.75 -1.70 -27.70
N ALA A 728 -18.60 -2.40 -28.45
CA ALA A 728 -19.89 -1.89 -28.90
C ALA A 728 -20.90 -1.88 -27.74
N PRO A 729 -21.75 -0.83 -27.60
CA PRO A 729 -22.85 -0.83 -26.65
C PRO A 729 -23.92 -1.85 -27.06
N ALA A 730 -24.65 -2.37 -26.08
CA ALA A 730 -25.76 -3.28 -26.33
C ALA A 730 -26.95 -2.57 -27.02
N PRO A 731 -27.77 -3.31 -27.81
CA PRO A 731 -29.00 -2.76 -28.37
C PRO A 731 -29.96 -2.23 -27.30
N ARG A 732 -30.74 -1.19 -27.63
CA ARG A 732 -31.76 -0.65 -26.72
C ARG A 732 -32.77 -1.75 -26.34
N GLY A 733 -33.00 -1.90 -25.04
CA GLY A 733 -33.90 -2.93 -24.49
C GLY A 733 -33.25 -4.29 -24.25
N HIS A 734 -31.96 -4.46 -24.55
CA HIS A 734 -31.19 -5.66 -24.18
C HIS A 734 -30.43 -5.42 -22.87
N HIS A 735 -30.29 -6.45 -22.04
CA HIS A 735 -29.63 -6.35 -20.73
C HIS A 735 -28.47 -7.35 -20.63
N PRO A 736 -27.25 -6.94 -21.03
CA PRO A 736 -26.07 -7.80 -21.00
C PRO A 736 -25.81 -8.41 -19.62
N ARG A 737 -25.48 -9.70 -19.62
CA ARG A 737 -25.12 -10.50 -18.45
C ARG A 737 -23.94 -11.37 -18.82
N ASP A 738 -22.96 -11.43 -17.93
CA ASP A 738 -21.85 -12.36 -18.03
C ASP A 738 -21.92 -13.36 -16.87
N PHE A 739 -21.60 -14.60 -17.18
CA PHE A 739 -21.70 -15.74 -16.28
C PHE A 739 -20.32 -16.38 -16.10
N ALA A 740 -19.95 -16.63 -14.84
CA ALA A 740 -18.67 -17.21 -14.49
C ALA A 740 -18.85 -18.41 -13.55
N ILE A 741 -18.06 -19.47 -13.70
CA ILE A 741 -18.11 -20.64 -12.82
C ILE A 741 -17.47 -20.27 -11.47
N SER A 742 -18.24 -20.36 -10.39
CA SER A 742 -17.81 -20.08 -9.02
C SER A 742 -16.80 -21.11 -8.52
N LEU A 743 -15.62 -20.65 -8.09
CA LEU A 743 -14.59 -21.55 -7.53
C LEU A 743 -15.02 -22.20 -6.21
N PHE A 744 -15.99 -21.63 -5.49
CA PHE A 744 -16.59 -22.22 -4.29
C PHE A 744 -17.45 -23.45 -4.61
N ARG A 745 -18.08 -23.47 -5.79
CA ARG A 745 -19.03 -24.53 -6.20
C ARG A 745 -18.35 -25.73 -6.86
N ILE A 746 -17.05 -25.63 -7.18
CA ILE A 746 -16.22 -26.70 -7.77
C ILE A 746 -15.06 -27.15 -6.85
N GLN A 747 -15.10 -26.78 -5.55
CA GLN A 747 -14.07 -27.11 -4.57
C GLN A 747 -13.64 -28.60 -4.53
N PRO A 748 -14.54 -29.60 -4.62
CA PRO A 748 -14.12 -31.00 -4.64
C PRO A 748 -13.18 -31.36 -5.81
N TRP A 749 -13.41 -30.76 -6.98
CA TRP A 749 -12.58 -30.97 -8.16
C TRP A 749 -11.23 -30.25 -8.06
N LEU A 750 -11.24 -29.00 -7.60
CA LEU A 750 -10.01 -28.23 -7.34
C LEU A 750 -9.12 -28.93 -6.31
N ARG A 751 -9.70 -29.43 -5.21
CA ARG A 751 -8.98 -30.16 -4.16
C ARG A 751 -8.37 -31.47 -4.65
N ARG A 752 -9.09 -32.21 -5.52
CA ARG A 752 -8.60 -33.45 -6.15
C ARG A 752 -7.35 -33.21 -7.00
N HIS A 753 -7.38 -32.18 -7.85
CA HIS A 753 -6.33 -31.95 -8.85
C HIS A 753 -5.18 -31.06 -8.36
N LEU A 754 -5.46 -30.12 -7.44
CA LEU A 754 -4.49 -29.13 -6.96
C LEU A 754 -4.04 -29.37 -5.51
N GLY A 755 -4.49 -30.44 -4.84
CA GLY A 755 -4.12 -30.71 -3.44
C GLY A 755 -2.61 -30.93 -3.19
N GLY A 756 -1.85 -31.27 -4.25
CA GLY A 756 -0.38 -31.31 -4.22
C GLY A 756 0.32 -29.99 -4.55
N VAL A 757 -0.44 -28.94 -4.93
CA VAL A 757 0.05 -27.63 -5.40
C VAL A 757 -0.37 -26.52 -4.43
N LEU A 758 -1.61 -26.58 -3.94
CA LEU A 758 -2.23 -25.60 -3.05
C LEU A 758 -2.67 -26.29 -1.75
N ARG A 759 -2.42 -25.63 -0.62
CA ARG A 759 -2.87 -26.10 0.70
C ARG A 759 -4.30 -25.62 0.94
N PHE A 760 -5.27 -26.52 0.85
CA PHE A 760 -6.69 -26.21 1.06
C PHE A 760 -7.07 -26.18 2.55
N THR A 761 -7.90 -25.22 2.96
CA THR A 761 -8.48 -25.14 4.30
C THR A 761 -9.50 -26.25 4.55
N PRO A 762 -9.92 -26.50 5.81
CA PRO A 762 -11.13 -27.29 6.09
C PRO A 762 -12.36 -26.76 5.32
N VAL A 763 -13.26 -27.67 4.95
CA VAL A 763 -14.51 -27.36 4.22
C VAL A 763 -15.43 -26.49 5.08
#